data_AF-A0A956XV49-F1
#
_entry.id   AF-A0A956XV49-F1
#
_cell.length_a   1.000
_cell.length_b   1.000
_cell.length_c   1.000
_cell.angle_alpha   90.00
_cell.angle_beta   90.00
_cell.angle_gamma   90.00
#
_symmetry.space_group_name_H-M   'P 1'
#
loop_
_entity.id
_entity.type
_entity.pdbx_description
1 polymer ?
#
loop_
_entity_poly.entity_id
_entity_poly.type
_entity_poly.pdbx_seq_one_letter_code
_entity_poly.pdbx_strand_id
1 'polypeptide(L)'
;MKRLSIAMMLITLFSIFNSGQSVQAQTEQVQGVQHFEGTVSGDKGIYYDLFGLKAGQTVYLYAHGLDGFDTVIALGDIDFVEVLAEDDDGGSDTDSALSYDIPEDGDYSVWIGGYDGSSGSYVYTIGVDAPEVLAGDAQPTGDVVAVPYIGDASSDTPEELPPPPTGDDLVQGVNQFEGSVTKSDGVFYDMFDLRAGQTVYVYARGIDGFDTYLSFGDIDFNEVLTSNDDGGEGTDAALSYVIREDGDYSIWVVGYEEEATGDYVVTIGVDAPEVLSGTATPTGGVVAQLYSPDNAVDTDSTNLPPPPTGNDLVQGVQLFTGSITDDDGTYYDLFDLRAGQTVYFYAHGVDNFDTYLAFGDIDFDKTFAWDDDGGENTDAALSYVIREDGDYSVWVVGYEDGSTGDYELLVGVDAPEVMTGVAEPTGDIVAELYGPDLNVTDCSVLERRPELSGPEETRSTENFIVHFTLSGDDRTTVGMVSDMMKALEGTWEYYINRQGWPPPPRDCGEGGDDRFDVYIIEILDSEELLGYVQPEALVGDNPYSEEIEQWASYSYLVLDNDFSGVGDPAALMRTTVSHEFMHNLQFGYDINEPFDAIYESTATWMETQVFPEDEDATTYVEDYYSLPELCMGSTEDSLRQYGEWLMIDSMVQDFGPQIIREMWLQFAVEEDMDAFYNYLATLGTTPQEVEKRLAIRNLLRRYDLADKFDAELYIEGVITGPGVVRPAGRGVQELGANYLRIITPGRYGLSIDSQDINIVMVGVTQDGQADVFEVGTRGIVDTTPYQYAYLIMLNTLPVAKSNDCHYLDWELTVIETDGVLVASTGEAWDASNYELRDFAVVSNENDREDLPQSTKDQRRG
;
A
#
# COMPACT_ATOMS: atom_id res chain seq x y z
N MET A 1 -35.57 22.43 -37.39
CA MET A 1 -36.54 22.94 -38.39
C MET A 1 -36.19 22.31 -39.72
N LYS A 2 -37.12 21.55 -40.35
CA LYS A 2 -37.19 21.24 -41.81
C LYS A 2 -35.86 20.89 -42.53
N ARG A 3 -35.66 19.62 -42.89
CA ARG A 3 -36.17 18.98 -44.13
C ARG A 3 -35.18 19.06 -45.32
N LEU A 4 -35.12 17.89 -45.96
CA LEU A 4 -34.85 17.60 -47.38
C LEU A 4 -33.36 17.48 -47.77
N SER A 5 -32.83 16.31 -48.17
CA SER A 5 -33.28 15.24 -49.11
C SER A 5 -32.78 15.45 -50.53
N ILE A 6 -32.58 14.29 -51.19
CA ILE A 6 -32.57 13.99 -52.63
C ILE A 6 -31.14 13.85 -53.17
N ALA A 7 -30.57 12.65 -53.32
CA ALA A 7 -30.99 11.40 -54.00
C ALA A 7 -30.74 11.37 -55.52
N MET A 8 -30.53 10.11 -55.97
CA MET A 8 -30.61 9.56 -57.33
C MET A 8 -29.36 9.71 -58.21
N MET A 9 -28.94 8.72 -59.01
CA MET A 9 -29.56 7.47 -59.50
C MET A 9 -28.39 6.61 -60.06
N LEU A 10 -28.24 5.34 -59.66
CA LEU A 10 -28.75 4.10 -60.28
C LEU A 10 -28.08 3.61 -61.57
N ILE A 11 -27.86 2.27 -61.56
CA ILE A 11 -28.10 1.27 -62.63
C ILE A 11 -26.96 1.13 -63.67
N THR A 12 -26.33 -0.05 -63.90
CA THR A 12 -26.82 -1.45 -63.81
C THR A 12 -25.67 -2.48 -63.82
N LEU A 13 -25.92 -3.60 -63.13
CA LEU A 13 -25.24 -4.91 -63.18
C LEU A 13 -25.34 -5.63 -64.56
N PHE A 14 -24.32 -6.41 -64.95
CA PHE A 14 -24.33 -7.90 -64.88
C PHE A 14 -23.03 -8.56 -65.39
N SER A 15 -22.29 -9.14 -64.43
CA SER A 15 -21.72 -10.50 -64.33
C SER A 15 -20.72 -11.13 -65.32
N ILE A 16 -19.52 -11.43 -64.77
CA ILE A 16 -18.86 -12.76 -64.59
C ILE A 16 -18.38 -13.51 -65.89
N PHE A 17 -17.18 -14.09 -66.06
CA PHE A 17 -16.19 -14.73 -65.17
C PHE A 17 -14.74 -14.45 -65.63
N ASN A 18 -13.86 -14.60 -64.64
CA ASN A 18 -12.42 -14.35 -64.52
C ASN A 18 -11.49 -15.24 -65.39
N SER A 19 -10.35 -14.72 -65.82
CA SER A 19 -9.01 -15.36 -65.74
C SER A 19 -7.91 -14.51 -66.40
N GLY A 20 -6.98 -14.02 -65.55
CA GLY A 20 -5.54 -14.04 -65.79
C GLY A 20 -4.89 -12.95 -66.66
N GLN A 21 -4.49 -11.84 -66.03
CA GLN A 21 -3.10 -11.36 -65.88
C GLN A 21 -2.98 -9.83 -65.78
N SER A 22 -2.08 -9.45 -64.86
CA SER A 22 -1.33 -8.21 -64.71
C SER A 22 -2.14 -6.93 -64.47
N VAL A 23 -2.35 -6.60 -63.20
CA VAL A 23 -2.30 -5.21 -62.74
C VAL A 23 -0.93 -5.02 -62.10
N GLN A 24 -0.19 -4.03 -62.59
CA GLN A 24 1.06 -3.57 -62.00
C GLN A 24 0.79 -3.17 -60.55
N ALA A 25 1.44 -3.81 -59.59
CA ALA A 25 1.73 -3.16 -58.32
C ALA A 25 2.76 -2.07 -58.63
N GLN A 26 2.38 -0.80 -58.48
CA GLN A 26 3.37 0.22 -58.19
C GLN A 26 3.77 -0.01 -56.74
N THR A 27 5.00 -0.47 -56.54
CA THR A 27 5.71 -0.33 -55.27
C THR A 27 5.96 1.16 -55.08
N GLU A 28 5.25 1.82 -54.17
CA GLU A 28 5.69 3.14 -53.67
C GLU A 28 7.02 2.90 -52.93
N GLN A 29 8.09 3.52 -53.43
CA GLN A 29 9.36 3.58 -52.72
C GLN A 29 9.23 4.67 -51.66
N VAL A 30 9.77 4.44 -50.46
CA VAL A 30 9.84 5.45 -49.40
C VAL A 30 10.67 6.62 -49.92
N GLN A 31 10.04 7.78 -50.09
CA GLN A 31 10.64 9.00 -50.63
C GLN A 31 9.91 10.20 -50.03
N GLY A 32 10.65 11.22 -49.61
CA GLY A 32 10.05 12.42 -49.03
C GLY A 32 10.98 13.16 -48.08
N VAL A 33 10.46 14.21 -47.46
CA VAL A 33 11.12 15.01 -46.41
C VAL A 33 10.19 15.10 -45.21
N GLN A 34 10.73 14.88 -44.01
CA GLN A 34 10.01 14.95 -42.74
C GLN A 34 10.83 15.72 -41.70
N HIS A 35 10.14 16.44 -40.83
CA HIS A 35 10.74 17.25 -39.78
C HIS A 35 10.31 16.72 -38.41
N PHE A 36 11.21 16.82 -37.44
CA PHE A 36 10.99 16.52 -36.03
C PHE A 36 11.54 17.67 -35.19
N GLU A 37 10.90 17.90 -34.04
CA GLU A 37 11.46 18.70 -32.96
C GLU A 37 11.70 17.75 -31.78
N GLY A 38 12.78 17.95 -31.03
CA GLY A 38 13.13 17.04 -29.93
C GLY A 38 14.06 17.67 -28.91
N THR A 39 14.23 17.01 -27.77
CA THR A 39 15.15 17.44 -26.70
C THR A 39 15.97 16.26 -26.19
N VAL A 40 17.30 16.40 -26.19
CA VAL A 40 18.24 15.43 -25.63
C VAL A 40 18.54 15.78 -24.16
N SER A 41 18.52 14.80 -23.27
CA SER A 41 18.87 14.97 -21.85
C SER A 41 20.05 14.06 -21.44
N GLY A 42 21.21 14.66 -21.20
CA GLY A 42 22.41 13.94 -20.76
C GLY A 42 23.07 13.18 -21.91
N ASP A 43 23.55 11.97 -21.64
CA ASP A 43 24.13 11.04 -22.61
C ASP A 43 23.10 10.20 -23.36
N LYS A 44 21.81 10.32 -23.01
CA LYS A 44 20.69 9.63 -23.66
C LYS A 44 20.26 10.38 -24.92
N GLY A 45 20.58 9.84 -26.10
CA GLY A 45 20.08 10.35 -27.39
C GLY A 45 18.76 9.72 -27.83
N ILE A 46 18.19 10.23 -28.91
CA ILE A 46 16.88 9.83 -29.47
C ILE A 46 17.08 9.07 -30.77
N TYR A 47 16.33 8.00 -30.97
CA TYR A 47 16.38 7.15 -32.17
C TYR A 47 15.20 7.42 -33.10
N TYR A 48 15.41 7.25 -34.42
CA TYR A 48 14.43 7.45 -35.48
C TYR A 48 14.55 6.34 -36.51
N ASP A 49 13.55 5.48 -36.59
CA ASP A 49 13.54 4.28 -37.43
C ASP A 49 12.98 4.58 -38.83
N LEU A 50 13.68 4.08 -39.84
CA LEU A 50 13.35 4.15 -41.26
C LEU A 50 13.01 2.75 -41.76
N PHE A 51 11.78 2.56 -42.24
CA PHE A 51 11.32 1.27 -42.73
C PHE A 51 11.32 1.19 -44.26
N GLY A 52 11.67 0.03 -44.81
CA GLY A 52 11.45 -0.33 -46.21
C GLY A 52 12.37 0.33 -47.23
N LEU A 53 13.55 0.82 -46.81
CA LEU A 53 14.53 1.42 -47.73
C LEU A 53 15.05 0.40 -48.74
N LYS A 54 15.38 0.89 -49.94
CA LYS A 54 15.89 0.08 -51.05
C LYS A 54 17.35 0.38 -51.34
N ALA A 55 18.07 -0.68 -51.69
CA ALA A 55 19.46 -0.57 -52.12
C ALA A 55 19.59 0.45 -53.27
N GLY A 56 20.41 1.47 -53.05
CA GLY A 56 20.65 2.57 -53.98
C GLY A 56 19.81 3.83 -53.78
N GLN A 57 18.92 3.87 -52.78
CA GLN A 57 18.36 5.14 -52.28
C GLN A 57 19.38 5.87 -51.40
N THR A 58 19.29 7.20 -51.32
CA THR A 58 20.17 8.01 -50.47
C THR A 58 19.35 8.67 -49.36
N VAL A 59 19.77 8.49 -48.10
CA VAL A 59 19.20 9.20 -46.94
C VAL A 59 20.00 10.49 -46.72
N TYR A 60 19.30 11.59 -46.45
CA TYR A 60 19.86 12.91 -46.15
C TYR A 60 19.33 13.40 -44.80
N LEU A 61 20.23 13.78 -43.90
CA LEU A 61 19.97 14.09 -42.51
C LEU A 61 20.52 15.49 -42.19
N TYR A 62 19.76 16.30 -41.45
CA TYR A 62 20.20 17.61 -40.96
C TYR A 62 19.61 17.86 -39.58
N ALA A 63 20.43 18.04 -38.54
CA ALA A 63 19.99 18.41 -37.20
C ALA A 63 20.49 19.82 -36.87
N HIS A 64 19.55 20.69 -36.52
CA HIS A 64 19.82 22.05 -36.09
C HIS A 64 19.71 22.16 -34.57
N GLY A 65 20.80 22.55 -33.90
CA GLY A 65 20.79 22.79 -32.46
C GLY A 65 20.15 24.15 -32.12
N LEU A 66 19.15 24.15 -31.23
CA LEU A 66 18.56 25.37 -30.70
C LEU A 66 19.43 25.94 -29.56
N ASP A 67 19.43 27.27 -29.42
CA ASP A 67 20.19 27.99 -28.39
C ASP A 67 21.70 27.68 -28.30
N GLY A 68 22.30 27.21 -29.41
CA GLY A 68 23.72 26.86 -29.49
C GLY A 68 24.04 25.44 -29.00
N PHE A 69 23.03 24.57 -28.97
CA PHE A 69 23.22 23.13 -28.79
C PHE A 69 24.08 22.53 -29.92
N ASP A 70 24.97 21.61 -29.56
CA ASP A 70 25.93 20.97 -30.47
C ASP A 70 25.47 19.55 -30.74
N THR A 71 24.90 19.32 -31.93
CA THR A 71 24.23 18.05 -32.26
C THR A 71 25.23 16.99 -32.71
N VAL A 72 24.85 15.72 -32.60
CA VAL A 72 25.54 14.60 -33.24
C VAL A 72 24.50 13.69 -33.88
N ILE A 73 24.71 13.28 -35.12
CA ILE A 73 23.88 12.31 -35.84
C ILE A 73 24.69 11.05 -36.12
N ALA A 74 24.12 9.88 -35.85
CA ALA A 74 24.61 8.60 -36.34
C ALA A 74 23.51 7.87 -37.12
N LEU A 75 23.87 7.14 -38.17
CA LEU A 75 23.00 6.25 -38.94
C LEU A 75 23.54 4.83 -38.78
N GLY A 76 22.70 3.92 -38.31
CA GLY A 76 22.99 2.49 -38.16
C GLY A 76 22.04 1.62 -38.96
N ASP A 77 22.27 0.30 -38.91
CA ASP A 77 21.19 -0.66 -39.13
C ASP A 77 20.08 -0.47 -38.07
N ILE A 78 18.90 -1.08 -38.28
CA ILE A 78 17.72 -0.84 -37.42
C ILE A 78 18.00 -1.10 -35.93
N ASP A 79 18.88 -2.04 -35.62
CA ASP A 79 19.27 -2.41 -34.25
C ASP A 79 20.52 -1.66 -33.73
N PHE A 80 21.08 -0.75 -34.53
CA PHE A 80 22.32 -0.01 -34.26
C PHE A 80 23.56 -0.86 -33.92
N VAL A 81 23.56 -2.14 -34.33
CA VAL A 81 24.69 -3.07 -34.16
C VAL A 81 25.88 -2.62 -35.00
N GLU A 82 25.64 -2.04 -36.17
CA GLU A 82 26.66 -1.43 -37.02
C GLU A 82 26.32 0.04 -37.31
N VAL A 83 27.13 0.96 -36.77
CA VAL A 83 27.10 2.37 -37.19
C VAL A 83 27.70 2.49 -38.58
N LEU A 84 26.88 2.92 -39.53
CA LEU A 84 27.20 3.02 -40.95
C LEU A 84 27.84 4.36 -41.29
N ALA A 85 27.37 5.44 -40.66
CA ALA A 85 27.92 6.77 -40.81
C ALA A 85 27.54 7.67 -39.61
N GLU A 86 28.39 8.64 -39.30
CA GLU A 86 28.20 9.60 -38.20
C GLU A 86 28.71 10.99 -38.62
N ASP A 87 28.14 12.04 -38.04
CA ASP A 87 28.54 13.43 -38.25
C ASP A 87 28.13 14.30 -37.05
N ASP A 88 29.03 15.18 -36.59
CA ASP A 88 28.79 16.15 -35.51
C ASP A 88 28.75 17.61 -36.03
N ASP A 89 29.62 17.99 -36.96
CA ASP A 89 29.77 19.39 -37.41
C ASP A 89 29.63 19.62 -38.94
N GLY A 90 28.98 18.69 -39.66
CA GLY A 90 28.81 18.75 -41.12
C GLY A 90 27.83 19.80 -41.64
N GLY A 91 27.03 20.41 -40.75
CA GLY A 91 26.08 21.48 -41.01
C GLY A 91 26.66 22.89 -40.89
N SER A 92 25.83 23.86 -40.51
CA SER A 92 26.30 25.22 -40.21
C SER A 92 26.51 25.42 -38.70
N ASP A 93 27.65 25.99 -38.30
CA ASP A 93 28.02 26.20 -36.89
C ASP A 93 28.25 24.88 -36.13
N THR A 94 27.34 24.49 -35.22
CA THR A 94 27.38 23.25 -34.41
C THR A 94 26.28 22.26 -34.82
N ASP A 95 25.73 22.44 -36.02
CA ASP A 95 24.72 21.56 -36.61
C ASP A 95 25.38 20.36 -37.29
N SER A 96 24.72 19.20 -37.26
CA SER A 96 25.18 17.99 -37.95
C SER A 96 24.43 17.78 -39.26
N ALA A 97 25.13 17.33 -40.30
CA ALA A 97 24.52 17.04 -41.60
C ALA A 97 25.20 15.87 -42.31
N LEU A 98 24.41 14.84 -42.64
CA LEU A 98 24.91 13.57 -43.18
C LEU A 98 24.12 13.13 -44.41
N SER A 99 24.80 12.51 -45.39
CA SER A 99 24.14 11.78 -46.47
C SER A 99 24.75 10.40 -46.67
N TYR A 100 23.91 9.38 -46.85
CA TYR A 100 24.35 7.99 -46.95
C TYR A 100 23.58 7.21 -48.02
N ASP A 101 24.32 6.49 -48.88
CA ASP A 101 23.75 5.62 -49.91
C ASP A 101 23.46 4.24 -49.31
N ILE A 102 22.19 3.84 -49.32
CA ILE A 102 21.71 2.60 -48.74
C ILE A 102 22.25 1.39 -49.52
N PRO A 103 23.04 0.49 -48.87
CA PRO A 103 23.73 -0.58 -49.58
C PRO A 103 22.83 -1.79 -49.88
N GLU A 104 21.82 -2.05 -49.04
CA GLU A 104 20.96 -3.23 -49.10
C GLU A 104 19.49 -2.84 -48.83
N ASP A 105 18.54 -3.66 -49.28
CA ASP A 105 17.14 -3.46 -48.92
C ASP A 105 16.95 -3.78 -47.43
N GLY A 106 16.33 -2.88 -46.67
CA GLY A 106 16.13 -3.12 -45.23
C GLY A 106 15.66 -1.88 -44.47
N ASP A 107 15.57 -2.07 -43.17
CA ASP A 107 15.21 -1.03 -42.20
C ASP A 107 16.48 -0.52 -41.53
N TYR A 108 16.48 0.76 -41.16
CA TYR A 108 17.64 1.49 -40.64
C TYR A 108 17.19 2.39 -39.50
N SER A 109 18.11 2.83 -38.64
CA SER A 109 17.78 3.79 -37.58
C SER A 109 18.78 4.94 -37.54
N VAL A 110 18.31 6.11 -37.12
CA VAL A 110 19.12 7.31 -36.90
C VAL A 110 19.09 7.69 -35.43
N TRP A 111 20.26 7.86 -34.85
CA TRP A 111 20.44 8.34 -33.48
C TRP A 111 20.84 9.82 -33.49
N ILE A 112 20.23 10.61 -32.61
CA ILE A 112 20.54 12.02 -32.39
C ILE A 112 20.90 12.25 -30.92
N GLY A 113 22.07 12.82 -30.69
CA GLY A 113 22.55 13.18 -29.35
C GLY A 113 23.23 14.55 -29.32
N GLY A 114 23.81 14.87 -28.15
CA GLY A 114 24.64 16.06 -27.97
C GLY A 114 26.12 15.74 -27.94
N TYR A 115 26.94 16.62 -28.50
CA TYR A 115 28.39 16.48 -28.46
C TYR A 115 28.89 16.47 -26.99
N ASP A 116 29.78 15.53 -26.67
CA ASP A 116 30.32 15.29 -25.32
C ASP A 116 29.23 15.06 -24.24
N GLY A 117 28.06 14.53 -24.64
CA GLY A 117 26.94 14.25 -23.74
C GLY A 117 26.18 15.50 -23.30
N SER A 118 26.19 16.55 -24.11
CA SER A 118 25.45 17.78 -23.83
C SER A 118 23.94 17.60 -24.02
N SER A 119 23.15 18.36 -23.25
CA SER A 119 21.69 18.41 -23.37
C SER A 119 21.26 19.64 -24.16
N GLY A 120 20.18 19.52 -24.92
CA GLY A 120 19.60 20.65 -25.63
C GLY A 120 18.47 20.23 -26.58
N SER A 121 17.72 21.23 -27.03
CA SER A 121 16.65 21.03 -28.01
C SER A 121 17.17 21.19 -29.43
N TYR A 122 16.56 20.46 -30.37
CA TYR A 122 16.96 20.46 -31.77
C TYR A 122 15.76 20.40 -32.71
N VAL A 123 15.99 20.82 -33.96
CA VAL A 123 15.09 20.57 -35.09
C VAL A 123 15.79 19.64 -36.04
N TYR A 124 15.23 18.46 -36.28
CA TYR A 124 15.78 17.43 -37.14
C TYR A 124 14.99 17.32 -38.43
N THR A 125 15.68 17.34 -39.56
CA THR A 125 15.12 17.15 -40.90
C THR A 125 15.73 15.92 -41.53
N ILE A 126 14.89 15.00 -41.98
CA ILE A 126 15.27 13.78 -42.67
C ILE A 126 14.63 13.76 -44.06
N GLY A 127 15.33 13.20 -45.04
CA GLY A 127 14.72 12.93 -46.33
C GLY A 127 15.37 11.80 -47.10
N VAL A 128 14.55 11.06 -47.83
CA VAL A 128 14.99 9.96 -48.70
C VAL A 128 14.95 10.44 -50.15
N ASP A 129 16.08 10.33 -50.83
CA ASP A 129 16.32 10.85 -52.18
C ASP A 129 16.04 12.36 -52.32
N ALA A 130 16.24 13.12 -51.23
CA ALA A 130 15.97 14.55 -51.10
C ALA A 130 17.22 15.36 -50.68
N PRO A 131 18.16 15.63 -51.60
CA PRO A 131 19.43 16.31 -51.29
C PRO A 131 19.28 17.74 -50.74
N GLU A 132 18.12 18.38 -50.94
CA GLU A 132 17.78 19.67 -50.36
C GLU A 132 17.79 19.70 -48.83
N VAL A 133 17.65 18.56 -48.15
CA VAL A 133 17.72 18.47 -46.67
C VAL A 133 19.01 19.05 -46.11
N LEU A 134 20.15 18.81 -46.78
CA LEU A 134 21.45 19.30 -46.33
C LEU A 134 21.60 20.82 -46.38
N ALA A 135 20.65 21.55 -46.99
CA ALA A 135 20.64 23.01 -46.96
C ALA A 135 20.06 23.60 -45.66
N GLY A 136 19.45 22.77 -44.80
CA GLY A 136 18.84 23.17 -43.54
C GLY A 136 17.52 23.95 -43.68
N ASP A 137 16.98 24.09 -44.89
CA ASP A 137 15.73 24.82 -45.18
C ASP A 137 14.73 24.02 -46.03
N ALA A 138 14.92 22.69 -46.13
CA ALA A 138 13.96 21.80 -46.78
C ALA A 138 12.58 21.90 -46.12
N GLN A 139 11.53 21.59 -46.89
CA GLN A 139 10.15 21.66 -46.40
C GLN A 139 9.56 20.26 -46.43
N PRO A 140 8.77 19.86 -45.41
CA PRO A 140 8.16 18.54 -45.36
C PRO A 140 7.32 18.28 -46.61
N THR A 141 7.43 17.08 -47.19
CA THR A 141 6.61 16.66 -48.34
C THR A 141 5.26 16.09 -47.91
N GLY A 142 5.11 15.75 -46.63
CA GLY A 142 3.93 15.08 -46.06
C GLY A 142 4.02 13.54 -46.13
N ASP A 143 5.13 13.00 -46.64
CA ASP A 143 5.41 11.57 -46.62
C ASP A 143 6.11 11.22 -45.29
N VAL A 144 5.66 10.14 -44.64
CA VAL A 144 6.34 9.59 -43.45
C VAL A 144 7.54 8.78 -43.93
N VAL A 145 8.74 9.20 -43.54
CA VAL A 145 10.01 8.56 -43.91
C VAL A 145 10.76 8.00 -42.70
N ALA A 146 10.47 8.49 -41.50
CA ALA A 146 10.99 7.97 -40.25
C ALA A 146 9.96 8.06 -39.12
N VAL A 147 10.14 7.26 -38.08
CA VAL A 147 9.31 7.25 -36.86
C VAL A 147 10.25 7.31 -35.65
N PRO A 148 10.03 8.17 -34.65
CA PRO A 148 10.83 8.16 -33.44
C PRO A 148 10.68 6.82 -32.71
N TYR A 149 11.80 6.19 -32.34
CA TYR A 149 11.82 4.98 -31.54
C TYR A 149 11.76 5.35 -30.05
N ILE A 150 10.78 4.79 -29.35
CA ILE A 150 10.56 5.02 -27.91
C ILE A 150 10.49 3.66 -27.21
N GLY A 151 11.66 3.08 -26.97
CA GLY A 151 11.90 1.99 -26.04
C GLY A 151 13.03 2.38 -25.09
N ASP A 152 12.97 1.96 -23.83
CA ASP A 152 13.96 2.30 -22.81
C ASP A 152 15.36 1.80 -23.22
N ALA A 153 16.27 2.72 -23.50
CA ALA A 153 17.68 2.44 -23.80
C ALA A 153 18.48 2.17 -22.52
N SER A 154 18.00 1.27 -21.65
CA SER A 154 18.65 0.91 -20.39
C SER A 154 19.27 -0.49 -20.36
N SER A 155 19.16 -1.30 -21.42
CA SER A 155 19.83 -2.61 -21.48
C SER A 155 21.07 -2.60 -22.39
N ASP A 156 22.23 -2.82 -21.77
CA ASP A 156 23.57 -2.86 -22.40
C ASP A 156 23.81 -4.14 -23.26
N THR A 157 22.74 -4.73 -23.80
CA THR A 157 22.78 -5.91 -24.68
C THR A 157 21.60 -5.89 -25.68
N PRO A 158 21.84 -5.83 -27.00
CA PRO A 158 20.77 -5.96 -27.98
C PRO A 158 20.18 -7.38 -27.93
N GLU A 159 18.95 -7.51 -27.46
CA GLU A 159 18.19 -8.76 -27.57
C GLU A 159 17.66 -8.92 -29.00
N GLU A 160 17.96 -10.06 -29.62
CA GLU A 160 17.59 -10.41 -30.99
C GLU A 160 16.05 -10.50 -31.13
N LEU A 161 15.45 -9.71 -32.05
CA LEU A 161 14.00 -9.71 -32.27
C LEU A 161 13.49 -11.10 -32.69
N PRO A 162 12.33 -11.55 -32.16
CA PRO A 162 11.72 -12.82 -32.56
C PRO A 162 11.33 -12.80 -34.04
N PRO A 163 11.55 -13.91 -34.79
CA PRO A 163 11.15 -13.99 -36.19
C PRO A 163 9.61 -13.96 -36.34
N PRO A 164 9.06 -13.41 -37.44
CA PRO A 164 7.61 -13.33 -37.63
C PRO A 164 6.93 -14.69 -37.49
N PRO A 165 5.84 -14.80 -36.71
CA PRO A 165 5.22 -16.08 -36.42
C PRO A 165 4.57 -16.68 -37.67
N THR A 166 4.52 -18.01 -37.74
CA THR A 166 3.89 -18.74 -38.86
C THR A 166 2.69 -19.56 -38.37
N GLY A 167 1.49 -19.25 -38.83
CA GLY A 167 0.25 -19.98 -38.48
C GLY A 167 -0.99 -19.38 -39.15
N ASP A 168 -2.07 -20.15 -39.23
CA ASP A 168 -3.37 -19.69 -39.78
C ASP A 168 -4.27 -19.04 -38.70
N ASP A 169 -3.80 -18.97 -37.44
CA ASP A 169 -4.56 -18.56 -36.25
C ASP A 169 -3.92 -17.35 -35.56
N LEU A 170 -3.39 -16.42 -36.36
CA LEU A 170 -2.81 -15.16 -35.87
C LEU A 170 -3.88 -14.09 -35.77
N VAL A 171 -3.85 -13.30 -34.69
CA VAL A 171 -4.65 -12.09 -34.56
C VAL A 171 -4.11 -11.05 -35.55
N GLN A 172 -4.91 -10.70 -36.55
CA GLN A 172 -4.53 -9.74 -37.59
C GLN A 172 -5.73 -8.91 -38.03
N GLY A 173 -5.50 -7.63 -38.31
CA GLY A 173 -6.54 -6.73 -38.78
C GLY A 173 -6.48 -5.35 -38.14
N VAL A 174 -7.55 -4.58 -38.35
CA VAL A 174 -7.67 -3.20 -37.88
C VAL A 174 -9.02 -3.00 -37.21
N ASN A 175 -9.02 -2.41 -36.02
CA ASN A 175 -10.19 -1.91 -35.31
C ASN A 175 -10.10 -0.40 -35.13
N GLN A 176 -11.26 0.24 -34.97
CA GLN A 176 -11.36 1.67 -34.71
C GLN A 176 -12.46 1.89 -33.68
N PHE A 177 -12.18 2.73 -32.70
CA PHE A 177 -13.06 3.06 -31.60
C PHE A 177 -13.20 4.58 -31.49
N GLU A 178 -14.40 5.03 -31.14
CA GLU A 178 -14.64 6.41 -30.69
C GLU A 178 -14.69 6.37 -29.16
N GLY A 179 -13.93 7.24 -28.49
CA GLY A 179 -13.81 7.28 -27.03
C GLY A 179 -13.77 8.71 -26.49
N SER A 180 -13.85 8.85 -25.18
CA SER A 180 -13.78 10.12 -24.46
C SER A 180 -13.01 9.95 -23.17
N VAL A 181 -11.97 10.76 -22.95
CA VAL A 181 -11.29 10.87 -21.66
C VAL A 181 -12.06 11.86 -20.80
N THR A 182 -12.65 11.40 -19.70
CA THR A 182 -13.51 12.22 -18.83
C THR A 182 -12.90 12.51 -17.44
N LYS A 183 -11.83 11.81 -17.08
CA LYS A 183 -11.03 11.94 -15.85
C LYS A 183 -9.59 11.42 -16.12
N SER A 184 -8.67 11.58 -15.17
CA SER A 184 -7.23 11.26 -15.27
C SER A 184 -6.90 9.80 -15.64
N ASP A 185 -7.81 8.87 -15.35
CA ASP A 185 -7.53 7.42 -15.42
C ASP A 185 -7.49 6.87 -16.87
N GLY A 186 -7.79 7.71 -17.87
CA GLY A 186 -7.74 7.35 -19.30
C GLY A 186 -8.72 6.25 -19.72
N VAL A 187 -8.44 5.58 -20.83
CA VAL A 187 -9.27 4.50 -21.41
C VAL A 187 -8.38 3.39 -21.95
N PHE A 188 -8.72 2.14 -21.63
CA PHE A 188 -7.92 0.96 -21.98
C PHE A 188 -8.51 0.14 -23.14
N TYR A 189 -7.65 -0.54 -23.91
CA TYR A 189 -8.04 -1.43 -24.99
C TYR A 189 -7.20 -2.71 -25.00
N ASP A 190 -7.81 -3.84 -24.67
CA ASP A 190 -7.11 -5.11 -24.49
C ASP A 190 -7.02 -5.90 -25.79
N MET A 191 -5.92 -6.61 -25.93
CA MET A 191 -5.59 -7.48 -27.07
C MET A 191 -5.13 -8.82 -26.52
N PHE A 192 -5.73 -9.89 -27.03
CA PHE A 192 -5.49 -11.25 -26.55
C PHE A 192 -4.75 -12.08 -27.60
N ASP A 193 -4.03 -13.11 -27.17
CA ASP A 193 -3.37 -14.12 -28.00
C ASP A 193 -2.35 -13.55 -29.01
N LEU A 194 -1.67 -12.44 -28.68
CA LEU A 194 -0.60 -11.90 -29.53
C LEU A 194 0.62 -12.82 -29.46
N ARG A 195 1.29 -12.98 -30.60
CA ARG A 195 2.47 -13.84 -30.73
C ARG A 195 3.75 -13.03 -30.89
N ALA A 196 4.83 -13.54 -30.30
CA ALA A 196 6.17 -13.02 -30.51
C ALA A 196 6.48 -12.87 -32.01
N GLY A 197 6.92 -11.67 -32.40
CA GLY A 197 7.23 -11.29 -33.78
C GLY A 197 6.07 -10.64 -34.56
N GLN A 198 4.86 -10.52 -33.99
CA GLN A 198 3.81 -9.63 -34.53
C GLN A 198 4.09 -8.17 -34.17
N THR A 199 3.53 -7.23 -34.93
CA THR A 199 3.67 -5.79 -34.64
C THR A 199 2.33 -5.13 -34.44
N VAL A 200 2.17 -4.44 -33.30
CA VAL A 200 1.00 -3.60 -33.00
C VAL A 200 1.26 -2.19 -33.51
N TYR A 201 0.26 -1.58 -34.14
CA TYR A 201 0.26 -0.20 -34.61
C TYR A 201 -0.97 0.52 -34.06
N VAL A 202 -0.79 1.69 -33.48
CA VAL A 202 -1.86 2.48 -32.86
C VAL A 202 -1.78 3.92 -33.32
N TYR A 203 -2.94 4.51 -33.65
CA TYR A 203 -3.07 5.93 -33.94
C TYR A 203 -4.29 6.49 -33.20
N ALA A 204 -4.07 7.42 -32.27
CA ALA A 204 -5.12 8.12 -31.54
C ALA A 204 -5.24 9.55 -32.07
N ARG A 205 -6.43 9.87 -32.58
CA ARG A 205 -6.76 11.20 -33.07
C ARG A 205 -7.58 11.98 -32.06
N GLY A 206 -7.09 13.14 -31.64
CA GLY A 206 -7.85 14.07 -30.82
C GLY A 206 -9.00 14.74 -31.59
N ILE A 207 -10.16 14.90 -30.95
CA ILE A 207 -11.28 15.69 -31.47
C ILE A 207 -11.25 17.08 -30.83
N ASP A 208 -11.55 18.12 -31.62
CA ASP A 208 -11.59 19.52 -31.18
C ASP A 208 -10.29 20.06 -30.55
N GLY A 209 -9.15 19.44 -30.89
CA GLY A 209 -7.81 19.83 -30.41
C GLY A 209 -7.43 19.21 -29.07
N PHE A 210 -8.08 18.11 -28.68
CA PHE A 210 -7.62 17.26 -27.59
C PHE A 210 -6.23 16.69 -27.91
N ASP A 211 -5.33 16.74 -26.93
CA ASP A 211 -3.94 16.29 -27.04
C ASP A 211 -3.84 14.88 -26.47
N THR A 212 -3.74 13.89 -27.35
CA THR A 212 -3.82 12.48 -26.96
C THR A 212 -2.45 11.96 -26.56
N TYR A 213 -2.39 11.12 -25.54
CA TYR A 213 -1.22 10.37 -25.12
C TYR A 213 -1.55 8.87 -25.15
N LEU A 214 -0.63 8.06 -25.67
CA LEU A 214 -0.74 6.60 -25.76
C LEU A 214 0.35 5.93 -24.94
N SER A 215 -0.01 4.92 -24.15
CA SER A 215 0.93 3.90 -23.66
C SER A 215 0.50 2.52 -24.13
N PHE A 216 1.48 1.62 -24.26
CA PHE A 216 1.30 0.20 -24.54
C PHE A 216 2.11 -0.60 -23.53
N GLY A 217 1.48 -1.59 -22.93
CA GLY A 217 2.07 -2.44 -21.88
C GLY A 217 1.55 -3.87 -21.96
N ASP A 218 1.99 -4.69 -21.02
CA ASP A 218 1.31 -5.96 -20.71
C ASP A 218 -0.15 -5.69 -20.28
N ILE A 219 -0.98 -6.74 -20.22
CA ILE A 219 -2.43 -6.56 -20.05
C ILE A 219 -2.82 -5.83 -18.76
N ASP A 220 -2.04 -6.02 -17.69
CA ASP A 220 -2.24 -5.38 -16.39
C ASP A 220 -1.49 -4.04 -16.26
N PHE A 221 -0.75 -3.62 -17.29
CA PHE A 221 0.09 -2.42 -17.28
C PHE A 221 1.17 -2.39 -16.17
N ASN A 222 1.57 -3.55 -15.63
CA ASN A 222 2.71 -3.69 -14.71
C ASN A 222 4.03 -3.29 -15.39
N GLU A 223 4.15 -3.51 -16.70
CA GLU A 223 5.27 -3.06 -17.52
C GLU A 223 4.78 -2.21 -18.70
N VAL A 224 5.15 -0.93 -18.70
CA VAL A 224 4.98 -0.05 -19.87
C VAL A 224 6.10 -0.31 -20.87
N LEU A 225 5.74 -0.90 -22.00
CA LEU A 225 6.68 -1.30 -23.05
C LEU A 225 7.03 -0.16 -24.00
N THR A 226 6.08 0.74 -24.27
CA THR A 226 6.30 1.96 -25.05
C THR A 226 5.19 2.99 -24.82
N SER A 227 5.46 4.27 -25.05
CA SER A 227 4.47 5.35 -25.01
C SER A 227 4.78 6.45 -26.02
N ASN A 228 3.78 7.25 -26.39
CA ASN A 228 3.90 8.33 -27.37
C ASN A 228 2.74 9.35 -27.26
N ASP A 229 3.02 10.63 -27.40
CA ASP A 229 2.06 11.75 -27.33
C ASP A 229 1.90 12.54 -28.65
N ASP A 230 2.94 12.65 -29.48
CA ASP A 230 2.94 13.50 -30.69
C ASP A 230 3.38 12.79 -31.99
N GLY A 231 3.32 11.46 -32.01
CA GLY A 231 3.73 10.62 -33.13
C GLY A 231 2.84 10.69 -34.37
N GLY A 232 1.68 11.37 -34.29
CA GLY A 232 0.71 11.59 -35.37
C GLY A 232 0.72 13.01 -35.96
N GLU A 233 -0.33 13.38 -36.71
CA GLU A 233 -0.47 14.75 -37.22
C GLU A 233 -0.94 15.72 -36.11
N GLY A 234 -0.09 16.65 -35.69
CA GLY A 234 -0.49 17.73 -34.78
C GLY A 234 -0.32 17.35 -33.31
N THR A 235 -1.43 17.11 -32.60
CA THR A 235 -1.50 16.69 -31.18
C THR A 235 -2.06 15.26 -31.06
N ASP A 236 -1.92 14.50 -32.13
CA ASP A 236 -2.36 13.11 -32.24
C ASP A 236 -1.20 12.21 -31.85
N ALA A 237 -1.45 11.18 -31.04
CA ALA A 237 -0.46 10.20 -30.66
C ALA A 237 -0.45 9.02 -31.64
N ALA A 238 0.73 8.49 -31.93
CA ALA A 238 0.87 7.26 -32.72
C ALA A 238 2.07 6.44 -32.25
N LEU A 239 1.90 5.13 -32.09
CA LEU A 239 2.97 4.22 -31.66
C LEU A 239 2.95 2.90 -32.41
N SER A 240 4.08 2.21 -32.41
CA SER A 240 4.19 0.82 -32.86
C SER A 240 5.11 0.00 -31.98
N TYR A 241 4.79 -1.28 -31.77
CA TYR A 241 5.58 -2.17 -30.93
C TYR A 241 5.66 -3.59 -31.51
N VAL A 242 6.86 -4.18 -31.52
CA VAL A 242 7.08 -5.58 -31.90
C VAL A 242 6.96 -6.45 -30.67
N ILE A 243 5.96 -7.34 -30.67
CA ILE A 243 5.67 -8.27 -29.59
C ILE A 243 6.88 -9.19 -29.36
N ARG A 244 7.40 -9.18 -28.13
CA ARG A 244 8.61 -9.92 -27.75
C ARG A 244 8.30 -11.33 -27.26
N GLU A 245 7.20 -11.48 -26.54
CA GLU A 245 6.76 -12.75 -25.96
C GLU A 245 5.30 -13.01 -26.35
N ASP A 246 4.89 -14.28 -26.36
CA ASP A 246 3.49 -14.61 -26.58
C ASP A 246 2.69 -14.16 -25.34
N GLY A 247 1.58 -13.43 -25.52
CA GLY A 247 0.82 -12.93 -24.38
C GLY A 247 -0.32 -12.00 -24.75
N ASP A 248 -0.95 -11.48 -23.70
CA ASP A 248 -2.02 -10.51 -23.76
C ASP A 248 -1.49 -9.14 -23.37
N TYR A 249 -2.01 -8.09 -24.01
CA TYR A 249 -1.46 -6.74 -23.94
C TYR A 249 -2.57 -5.70 -23.95
N SER A 250 -2.30 -4.51 -23.44
CA SER A 250 -3.29 -3.42 -23.46
C SER A 250 -2.71 -2.09 -23.93
N ILE A 251 -3.61 -1.21 -24.39
CA ILE A 251 -3.32 0.17 -24.80
C ILE A 251 -4.05 1.10 -23.88
N TRP A 252 -3.34 2.07 -23.32
CA TRP A 252 -3.90 3.13 -22.49
C TRP A 252 -3.91 4.44 -23.28
N VAL A 253 -5.10 5.06 -23.38
CA VAL A 253 -5.31 6.37 -24.03
C VAL A 253 -5.70 7.40 -22.99
N VAL A 254 -4.88 8.44 -22.84
CA VAL A 254 -5.12 9.56 -21.89
C VAL A 254 -4.87 10.90 -22.60
N GLY A 255 -5.10 12.01 -21.90
CA GLY A 255 -4.66 13.33 -22.37
C GLY A 255 -3.21 13.62 -21.95
N TYR A 256 -2.48 14.41 -22.73
CA TYR A 256 -1.08 14.76 -22.42
C TYR A 256 -0.92 15.50 -21.08
N GLU A 257 -1.83 16.41 -20.75
CA GLU A 257 -1.87 17.05 -19.43
C GLU A 257 -2.72 16.23 -18.44
N GLU A 258 -2.31 16.18 -17.18
CA GLU A 258 -2.86 15.35 -16.08
C GLU A 258 -4.40 15.47 -15.87
N GLU A 259 -5.02 16.58 -16.30
CA GLU A 259 -6.46 16.82 -16.20
C GLU A 259 -7.14 17.03 -17.57
N ALA A 260 -6.46 16.72 -18.68
CA ALA A 260 -6.99 16.94 -20.00
C ALA A 260 -8.15 15.96 -20.28
N THR A 261 -9.32 16.53 -20.59
CA THR A 261 -10.52 15.78 -20.98
C THR A 261 -10.88 16.11 -22.43
N GLY A 262 -11.32 15.11 -23.17
CA GLY A 262 -11.65 15.29 -24.58
C GLY A 262 -12.04 13.99 -25.29
N ASP A 263 -12.69 14.16 -26.44
CA ASP A 263 -13.08 13.05 -27.29
C ASP A 263 -11.93 12.67 -28.24
N TYR A 264 -11.81 11.40 -28.58
CA TYR A 264 -10.80 10.90 -29.51
C TYR A 264 -11.33 9.76 -30.39
N VAL A 265 -10.59 9.47 -31.47
CA VAL A 265 -10.77 8.26 -32.28
C VAL A 265 -9.46 7.48 -32.28
N VAL A 266 -9.45 6.29 -31.71
CA VAL A 266 -8.27 5.40 -31.73
C VAL A 266 -8.44 4.32 -32.79
N THR A 267 -7.39 4.10 -33.57
CA THR A 267 -7.29 3.05 -34.57
C THR A 267 -6.16 2.12 -34.18
N ILE A 268 -6.46 0.83 -34.03
CA ILE A 268 -5.53 -0.21 -33.56
C ILE A 268 -5.42 -1.26 -34.65
N GLY A 269 -4.21 -1.68 -35.00
CA GLY A 269 -4.00 -2.76 -35.94
C GLY A 269 -2.81 -3.64 -35.62
N VAL A 270 -2.96 -4.94 -35.90
CA VAL A 270 -1.90 -5.93 -35.77
C VAL A 270 -1.42 -6.32 -37.15
N ASP A 271 -0.12 -6.20 -37.37
CA ASP A 271 0.58 -6.36 -38.65
C ASP A 271 0.02 -5.43 -39.76
N ALA A 272 -0.43 -4.24 -39.37
CA ALA A 272 -1.12 -3.27 -40.22
C ALA A 272 -0.50 -1.87 -40.14
N PRO A 273 0.70 -1.66 -40.74
CA PRO A 273 1.45 -0.40 -40.63
C PRO A 273 0.69 0.83 -41.18
N GLU A 274 -0.29 0.62 -42.06
CA GLU A 274 -1.16 1.70 -42.55
C GLU A 274 -1.92 2.44 -41.45
N VAL A 275 -2.05 1.87 -40.24
CA VAL A 275 -2.71 2.51 -39.09
C VAL A 275 -2.04 3.82 -38.70
N LEU A 276 -0.71 3.90 -38.75
CA LEU A 276 0.04 5.10 -38.38
C LEU A 276 -0.22 6.30 -39.30
N SER A 277 -0.80 6.08 -40.47
CA SER A 277 -1.20 7.18 -41.37
C SER A 277 -2.50 7.88 -40.93
N GLY A 278 -3.20 7.37 -39.92
CA GLY A 278 -4.53 7.85 -39.51
C GLY A 278 -5.64 7.58 -40.54
N THR A 279 -5.35 6.88 -41.64
CA THR A 279 -6.31 6.63 -42.75
C THR A 279 -6.77 5.18 -42.87
N ALA A 280 -6.30 4.27 -42.01
CA ALA A 280 -6.68 2.86 -42.04
C ALA A 280 -8.17 2.66 -41.79
N THR A 281 -8.74 1.63 -42.43
CA THR A 281 -10.17 1.29 -42.30
C THR A 281 -10.35 -0.06 -41.61
N PRO A 282 -11.34 -0.23 -40.72
CA PRO A 282 -11.54 -1.49 -40.00
C PRO A 282 -11.74 -2.70 -40.92
N THR A 283 -11.06 -3.81 -40.63
CA THR A 283 -11.09 -5.03 -41.45
C THR A 283 -12.19 -6.02 -41.05
N GLY A 284 -12.80 -5.83 -39.87
CA GLY A 284 -13.97 -6.57 -39.39
C GLY A 284 -13.68 -7.81 -38.54
N GLY A 285 -12.41 -8.20 -38.37
CA GLY A 285 -11.98 -9.10 -37.29
C GLY A 285 -11.81 -8.32 -35.99
N VAL A 286 -11.89 -8.99 -34.84
CA VAL A 286 -11.60 -8.38 -33.52
C VAL A 286 -10.11 -8.51 -33.28
N VAL A 287 -9.41 -7.39 -33.13
CA VAL A 287 -7.98 -7.34 -32.77
C VAL A 287 -7.77 -6.71 -31.40
N ALA A 288 -8.66 -5.78 -31.01
CA ALA A 288 -8.67 -5.16 -29.69
C ALA A 288 -10.12 -5.07 -29.20
N GLN A 289 -10.30 -4.98 -27.90
CA GLN A 289 -11.60 -4.78 -27.25
C GLN A 289 -11.48 -3.57 -26.33
N LEU A 290 -12.52 -2.73 -26.27
CA LEU A 290 -12.57 -1.68 -25.25
C LEU A 290 -12.60 -2.37 -23.89
N TYR A 291 -11.60 -2.09 -23.05
CA TYR A 291 -11.65 -2.45 -21.65
C TYR A 291 -12.86 -1.72 -21.05
N SER A 292 -13.81 -2.51 -20.60
CA SER A 292 -14.95 -2.02 -19.87
C SER A 292 -14.94 -2.85 -18.61
N PRO A 293 -14.96 -2.24 -17.41
CA PRO A 293 -15.21 -2.98 -16.19
C PRO A 293 -16.42 -3.93 -16.38
N ASP A 294 -17.46 -3.48 -17.11
CA ASP A 294 -18.64 -4.28 -17.47
C ASP A 294 -18.40 -5.56 -18.30
N ASN A 295 -17.27 -5.73 -18.99
CA ASN A 295 -16.98 -6.91 -19.83
C ASN A 295 -16.33 -8.07 -19.04
N ALA A 296 -15.97 -7.88 -17.77
CA ALA A 296 -15.63 -8.96 -16.85
C ALA A 296 -16.88 -9.75 -16.37
N VAL A 297 -18.09 -9.22 -16.60
CA VAL A 297 -19.34 -9.92 -16.27
C VAL A 297 -19.80 -10.77 -17.47
N ASP A 298 -19.58 -12.08 -17.41
CA ASP A 298 -20.26 -13.06 -18.28
C ASP A 298 -21.77 -13.06 -17.94
N THR A 299 -22.50 -12.12 -18.52
CA THR A 299 -23.97 -12.03 -18.45
C THR A 299 -24.68 -13.03 -19.37
N ASP A 300 -23.98 -13.98 -20.01
CA ASP A 300 -24.60 -14.99 -20.86
C ASP A 300 -25.39 -16.02 -20.03
N SER A 301 -26.59 -15.62 -19.63
CA SER A 301 -27.60 -16.48 -19.00
C SER A 301 -28.05 -17.67 -19.86
N THR A 302 -27.57 -17.80 -21.10
CA THR A 302 -28.03 -18.86 -22.02
C THR A 302 -27.31 -20.20 -21.84
N ASN A 303 -26.27 -20.26 -20.99
CA ASN A 303 -25.44 -21.46 -20.81
C ASN A 303 -25.04 -21.79 -19.36
N LEU A 304 -25.87 -21.46 -18.37
CA LEU A 304 -25.61 -21.76 -16.95
C LEU A 304 -25.61 -23.28 -16.65
N PRO A 305 -24.68 -23.78 -15.81
CA PRO A 305 -24.75 -25.15 -15.29
C PRO A 305 -26.06 -25.39 -14.53
N PRO A 306 -26.62 -26.61 -14.55
CA PRO A 306 -27.75 -26.95 -13.70
C PRO A 306 -27.30 -26.94 -12.22
N PRO A 307 -28.19 -26.58 -11.26
CA PRO A 307 -27.86 -26.60 -9.84
C PRO A 307 -27.36 -27.99 -9.41
N PRO A 308 -26.27 -28.07 -8.64
CA PRO A 308 -25.71 -29.35 -8.23
C PRO A 308 -26.64 -30.07 -7.25
N THR A 309 -26.47 -31.39 -7.14
CA THR A 309 -27.24 -32.22 -6.21
C THR A 309 -26.29 -33.02 -5.32
N GLY A 310 -26.36 -32.80 -4.01
CA GLY A 310 -25.49 -33.43 -3.01
C GLY A 310 -25.92 -33.04 -1.61
N ASN A 311 -25.35 -33.68 -0.59
CA ASN A 311 -25.51 -33.27 0.81
C ASN A 311 -24.21 -32.66 1.36
N ASP A 312 -23.20 -32.53 0.51
CA ASP A 312 -21.83 -32.12 0.72
C ASP A 312 -21.54 -30.80 -0.02
N LEU A 313 -22.57 -29.97 -0.21
CA LEU A 313 -22.44 -28.65 -0.81
C LEU A 313 -22.17 -27.63 0.29
N VAL A 314 -21.23 -26.71 0.03
CA VAL A 314 -21.03 -25.50 0.84
C VAL A 314 -22.27 -24.63 0.67
N GLN A 315 -22.96 -24.32 1.77
CA GLN A 315 -24.18 -23.51 1.80
C GLN A 315 -24.27 -22.80 3.14
N GLY A 316 -24.77 -21.57 3.14
CA GLY A 316 -24.90 -20.79 4.37
C GLY A 316 -24.72 -19.31 4.16
N VAL A 317 -24.72 -18.57 5.27
CA VAL A 317 -24.40 -17.15 5.33
C VAL A 317 -23.37 -16.94 6.43
N GLN A 318 -22.33 -16.18 6.13
CA GLN A 318 -21.28 -15.78 7.05
C GLN A 318 -21.11 -14.26 6.99
N LEU A 319 -20.81 -13.66 8.14
CA LEU A 319 -20.56 -12.23 8.29
C LEU A 319 -19.10 -12.04 8.70
N PHE A 320 -18.42 -11.12 8.03
CA PHE A 320 -17.11 -10.63 8.39
C PHE A 320 -17.19 -9.14 8.69
N THR A 321 -16.24 -8.67 9.48
CA THR A 321 -15.98 -7.25 9.69
C THR A 321 -14.50 -7.03 9.42
N GLY A 322 -14.16 -6.00 8.67
CA GLY A 322 -12.78 -5.66 8.34
C GLY A 322 -12.58 -4.15 8.26
N SER A 323 -11.34 -3.75 7.99
CA SER A 323 -10.93 -2.37 7.77
C SER A 323 -9.95 -2.31 6.60
N ILE A 324 -10.13 -1.34 5.72
CA ILE A 324 -9.19 -1.05 4.63
C ILE A 324 -8.27 0.07 5.11
N THR A 325 -6.96 -0.19 5.14
CA THR A 325 -5.93 0.74 5.62
C THR A 325 -5.02 1.27 4.51
N ASP A 326 -5.03 0.61 3.36
CA ASP A 326 -4.25 0.90 2.16
C ASP A 326 -5.00 0.39 0.91
N ASP A 327 -4.34 0.44 -0.24
CA ASP A 327 -4.91 0.09 -1.55
C ASP A 327 -5.00 -1.42 -1.81
N ASP A 328 -4.40 -2.25 -0.94
CA ASP A 328 -4.28 -3.70 -1.18
C ASP A 328 -5.62 -4.42 -0.88
N GLY A 329 -6.51 -3.77 -0.14
CA GLY A 329 -7.84 -4.28 0.17
C GLY A 329 -7.82 -5.49 1.10
N THR A 330 -8.84 -6.34 1.02
CA THR A 330 -8.94 -7.58 1.81
C THR A 330 -9.58 -8.68 0.97
N TYR A 331 -9.00 -9.87 0.97
CA TYR A 331 -9.51 -11.00 0.21
C TYR A 331 -10.20 -12.01 1.13
N TYR A 332 -11.16 -12.76 0.61
CA TYR A 332 -11.84 -13.85 1.30
C TYR A 332 -12.03 -15.03 0.36
N ASP A 333 -11.47 -16.18 0.72
CA ASP A 333 -11.43 -17.36 -0.11
C ASP A 333 -12.62 -18.29 0.16
N LEU A 334 -13.17 -18.84 -0.92
CA LEU A 334 -14.31 -19.74 -0.94
C LEU A 334 -13.90 -21.07 -1.56
N PHE A 335 -13.87 -22.12 -0.75
CA PHE A 335 -13.42 -23.45 -1.16
C PHE A 335 -14.56 -24.39 -1.57
N ASP A 336 -14.23 -25.40 -2.38
CA ASP A 336 -15.10 -26.54 -2.72
C ASP A 336 -16.44 -26.17 -3.41
N LEU A 337 -16.51 -25.01 -4.07
CA LEU A 337 -17.72 -24.58 -4.78
C LEU A 337 -17.98 -25.44 -6.02
N ARG A 338 -19.26 -25.77 -6.25
CA ARG A 338 -19.69 -26.60 -7.38
C ARG A 338 -20.36 -25.77 -8.47
N ALA A 339 -20.11 -26.15 -9.72
CA ALA A 339 -20.78 -25.60 -10.89
C ALA A 339 -22.31 -25.63 -10.71
N GLY A 340 -22.94 -24.46 -10.83
CA GLY A 340 -24.38 -24.24 -10.66
C GLY A 340 -24.81 -23.75 -9.27
N GLN A 341 -23.91 -23.67 -8.28
CA GLN A 341 -24.17 -22.90 -7.05
C GLN A 341 -24.12 -21.40 -7.34
N THR A 342 -24.77 -20.60 -6.50
CA THR A 342 -24.73 -19.14 -6.60
C THR A 342 -24.13 -18.53 -5.35
N VAL A 343 -23.12 -17.69 -5.52
CA VAL A 343 -22.56 -16.86 -4.45
C VAL A 343 -23.24 -15.49 -4.43
N TYR A 344 -23.41 -14.92 -3.24
CA TYR A 344 -24.00 -13.62 -2.98
C TYR A 344 -23.11 -12.88 -1.98
N PHE A 345 -22.84 -11.61 -2.25
CA PHE A 345 -22.01 -10.75 -1.42
C PHE A 345 -22.71 -9.42 -1.17
N TYR A 346 -22.55 -8.86 0.02
CA TYR A 346 -23.00 -7.52 0.36
C TYR A 346 -21.97 -6.90 1.32
N ALA A 347 -21.31 -5.84 0.91
CA ALA A 347 -20.33 -5.11 1.70
C ALA A 347 -20.90 -3.76 2.14
N HIS A 348 -21.17 -3.62 3.43
CA HIS A 348 -21.62 -2.37 4.02
C HIS A 348 -20.44 -1.52 4.48
N GLY A 349 -20.32 -0.30 4.00
CA GLY A 349 -19.32 0.65 4.48
C GLY A 349 -19.75 1.36 5.77
N VAL A 350 -18.95 1.26 6.82
CA VAL A 350 -19.18 1.99 8.08
C VAL A 350 -18.91 3.48 7.86
N ASP A 351 -19.71 4.34 8.48
CA ASP A 351 -19.61 5.81 8.35
C ASP A 351 -19.67 6.37 6.91
N ASN A 352 -20.34 5.64 6.00
CA ASN A 352 -20.42 5.91 4.56
C ASN A 352 -19.08 5.77 3.84
N PHE A 353 -18.23 4.85 4.31
CA PHE A 353 -17.16 4.31 3.48
C PHE A 353 -17.75 3.74 2.18
N ASP A 354 -17.06 3.97 1.06
CA ASP A 354 -17.52 3.58 -0.27
C ASP A 354 -16.86 2.25 -0.62
N THR A 355 -17.62 1.15 -0.54
CA THR A 355 -17.06 -0.19 -0.67
C THR A 355 -17.06 -0.61 -2.14
N TYR A 356 -16.01 -1.33 -2.53
CA TYR A 356 -15.89 -1.99 -3.82
C TYR A 356 -15.68 -3.49 -3.60
N LEU A 357 -16.39 -4.31 -4.36
CA LEU A 357 -16.25 -5.76 -4.36
C LEU A 357 -15.78 -6.24 -5.73
N ALA A 358 -14.83 -7.16 -5.77
CA ALA A 358 -14.55 -8.00 -6.93
C ALA A 358 -14.58 -9.47 -6.54
N PHE A 359 -14.99 -10.34 -7.46
CA PHE A 359 -15.05 -11.79 -7.28
C PHE A 359 -14.34 -12.45 -8.45
N GLY A 360 -13.34 -13.28 -8.16
CA GLY A 360 -12.49 -13.94 -9.14
C GLY A 360 -12.27 -15.42 -8.85
N ASP A 361 -11.40 -16.05 -9.62
CA ASP A 361 -10.78 -17.30 -9.20
C ASP A 361 -9.85 -17.06 -8.01
N ILE A 362 -9.38 -18.15 -7.39
CA ILE A 362 -8.65 -18.08 -6.12
C ILE A 362 -7.42 -17.18 -6.19
N ASP A 363 -6.71 -17.17 -7.32
CA ASP A 363 -5.50 -16.36 -7.55
C ASP A 363 -5.81 -14.97 -8.12
N PHE A 364 -7.09 -14.63 -8.34
CA PHE A 364 -7.56 -13.43 -9.02
C PHE A 364 -7.00 -13.18 -10.45
N ASP A 365 -6.33 -14.17 -11.06
CA ASP A 365 -5.96 -14.21 -12.50
C ASP A 365 -7.16 -13.88 -13.41
N LYS A 366 -8.37 -14.18 -12.94
CA LYS A 366 -9.61 -13.84 -13.64
C LYS A 366 -10.71 -13.36 -12.70
N THR A 367 -11.09 -12.09 -12.85
CA THR A 367 -12.31 -11.54 -12.26
C THR A 367 -13.56 -11.97 -13.04
N PHE A 368 -14.60 -12.42 -12.32
CA PHE A 368 -15.88 -12.88 -12.86
C PHE A 368 -17.04 -11.92 -12.64
N ALA A 369 -16.99 -11.12 -11.57
CA ALA A 369 -17.98 -10.11 -11.22
C ALA A 369 -17.35 -9.08 -10.28
N TRP A 370 -17.85 -7.86 -10.29
CA TRP A 370 -17.48 -6.80 -9.34
C TRP A 370 -18.67 -5.83 -9.21
N ASP A 371 -18.68 -5.02 -8.17
CA ASP A 371 -19.72 -4.03 -7.89
C ASP A 371 -19.25 -3.02 -6.84
N ASP A 372 -19.67 -1.77 -6.95
CA ASP A 372 -19.37 -0.66 -6.03
C ASP A 372 -20.65 -0.07 -5.39
N ASP A 373 -21.75 0.01 -6.13
CA ASP A 373 -22.97 0.71 -5.68
C ASP A 373 -24.27 -0.10 -5.79
N GLY A 374 -24.17 -1.42 -5.93
CA GLY A 374 -25.30 -2.34 -6.09
C GLY A 374 -26.16 -2.53 -4.83
N GLY A 375 -25.68 -2.09 -3.66
CA GLY A 375 -26.35 -2.09 -2.37
C GLY A 375 -27.15 -0.80 -2.07
N GLU A 376 -27.36 -0.51 -0.78
CA GLU A 376 -27.94 0.78 -0.35
C GLU A 376 -26.83 1.83 -0.14
N ASN A 377 -26.97 3.01 -0.77
CA ASN A 377 -26.01 4.13 -0.68
C ASN A 377 -24.70 3.87 -1.47
N THR A 378 -23.58 3.67 -0.77
CA THR A 378 -22.22 3.44 -1.28
C THR A 378 -21.76 2.02 -0.94
N ASP A 379 -22.72 1.12 -0.72
CA ASP A 379 -22.46 -0.27 -0.41
C ASP A 379 -22.39 -1.08 -1.71
N ALA A 380 -21.34 -1.87 -1.89
CA ALA A 380 -21.24 -2.87 -2.94
C ALA A 380 -22.07 -4.12 -2.64
N ALA A 381 -22.76 -4.66 -3.64
CA ALA A 381 -23.48 -5.93 -3.55
C ALA A 381 -23.54 -6.66 -4.90
N LEU A 382 -23.00 -7.89 -4.96
CA LEU A 382 -22.97 -8.69 -6.19
C LEU A 382 -23.40 -10.15 -5.98
N SER A 383 -23.76 -10.81 -7.09
CA SER A 383 -24.03 -12.25 -7.09
C SER A 383 -23.51 -12.92 -8.36
N TYR A 384 -23.02 -14.16 -8.24
CA TYR A 384 -22.45 -14.89 -9.36
C TYR A 384 -22.80 -16.38 -9.34
N VAL A 385 -23.09 -16.96 -10.51
CA VAL A 385 -23.35 -18.40 -10.66
C VAL A 385 -22.07 -19.10 -11.05
N ILE A 386 -21.58 -19.97 -10.16
CA ILE A 386 -20.35 -20.75 -10.33
C ILE A 386 -20.44 -21.59 -11.60
N ARG A 387 -19.47 -21.44 -12.50
CA ARG A 387 -19.48 -22.09 -13.82
C ARG A 387 -18.74 -23.41 -13.83
N GLU A 388 -17.67 -23.52 -13.04
CA GLU A 388 -16.81 -24.70 -12.92
C GLU A 388 -16.62 -25.06 -11.44
N ASP A 389 -16.40 -26.34 -11.14
CA ASP A 389 -16.06 -26.72 -9.76
C ASP A 389 -14.67 -26.17 -9.43
N GLY A 390 -14.50 -25.56 -8.26
CA GLY A 390 -13.21 -24.99 -7.87
C GLY A 390 -13.29 -24.09 -6.64
N ASP A 391 -12.16 -23.47 -6.37
CA ASP A 391 -11.96 -22.48 -5.31
C ASP A 391 -11.91 -21.09 -5.93
N TYR A 392 -12.39 -20.10 -5.18
CA TYR A 392 -12.65 -18.75 -5.66
C TYR A 392 -12.31 -17.75 -4.56
N SER A 393 -12.14 -16.48 -4.90
CA SER A 393 -11.93 -15.44 -3.89
C SER A 393 -12.79 -14.20 -4.15
N VAL A 394 -13.13 -13.47 -3.10
CA VAL A 394 -13.76 -12.15 -3.16
C VAL A 394 -12.84 -11.12 -2.52
N TRP A 395 -12.61 -10.02 -3.21
CA TRP A 395 -11.79 -8.90 -2.79
C TRP A 395 -12.70 -7.74 -2.40
N VAL A 396 -12.44 -7.14 -1.24
CA VAL A 396 -13.10 -5.95 -0.71
C VAL A 396 -12.06 -4.84 -0.62
N VAL A 397 -12.33 -3.69 -1.20
CA VAL A 397 -11.47 -2.51 -1.11
C VAL A 397 -12.33 -1.25 -1.07
N GLY A 398 -11.73 -0.10 -0.81
CA GLY A 398 -12.41 1.18 -1.00
C GLY A 398 -12.50 1.57 -2.47
N TYR A 399 -13.59 2.25 -2.86
CA TYR A 399 -13.81 2.65 -4.26
C TYR A 399 -12.80 3.68 -4.78
N GLU A 400 -12.38 4.61 -3.92
CA GLU A 400 -11.33 5.59 -4.26
C GLU A 400 -9.97 5.07 -3.82
N ASP A 401 -8.95 5.21 -4.67
CA ASP A 401 -7.56 4.92 -4.29
C ASP A 401 -7.17 5.70 -3.01
N GLY A 402 -6.57 4.99 -2.08
CA GLY A 402 -6.15 5.46 -0.76
C GLY A 402 -7.29 5.59 0.24
N SER A 403 -8.51 5.20 -0.12
CA SER A 403 -9.64 5.31 0.80
C SER A 403 -9.56 4.24 1.88
N THR A 404 -9.56 4.73 3.12
CA THR A 404 -9.55 3.90 4.32
C THR A 404 -10.90 3.94 5.01
N GLY A 405 -11.29 2.81 5.57
CA GLY A 405 -12.58 2.71 6.25
C GLY A 405 -12.94 1.29 6.62
N ASP A 406 -13.84 1.19 7.60
CA ASP A 406 -14.36 -0.07 8.09
C ASP A 406 -15.51 -0.57 7.23
N TYR A 407 -15.67 -1.89 7.16
CA TYR A 407 -16.79 -2.52 6.47
C TYR A 407 -17.32 -3.77 7.19
N GLU A 408 -18.57 -4.12 6.87
CA GLU A 408 -19.18 -5.40 7.19
C GLU A 408 -19.46 -6.17 5.89
N LEU A 409 -18.89 -7.37 5.72
CA LEU A 409 -19.10 -8.22 4.53
C LEU A 409 -20.00 -9.42 4.86
N LEU A 410 -21.15 -9.51 4.22
CA LEU A 410 -21.96 -10.72 4.19
C LEU A 410 -21.59 -11.57 2.97
N VAL A 411 -21.21 -12.83 3.21
CA VAL A 411 -20.96 -13.84 2.17
C VAL A 411 -22.01 -14.94 2.28
N GLY A 412 -22.65 -15.32 1.18
CA GLY A 412 -23.62 -16.40 1.17
C GLY A 412 -23.54 -17.31 -0.05
N VAL A 413 -23.64 -18.61 0.18
CA VAL A 413 -23.68 -19.63 -0.88
C VAL A 413 -25.08 -20.23 -0.92
N ASP A 414 -25.72 -20.12 -2.09
CA ASP A 414 -27.13 -20.43 -2.35
C ASP A 414 -28.11 -19.67 -1.42
N ALA A 415 -27.69 -18.50 -0.92
CA ALA A 415 -28.40 -17.67 0.06
C ALA A 415 -28.72 -16.26 -0.47
N PRO A 416 -29.74 -16.11 -1.35
CA PRO A 416 -30.07 -14.83 -1.98
C PRO A 416 -30.49 -13.71 -1.01
N GLU A 417 -30.85 -14.04 0.23
CA GLU A 417 -31.12 -13.08 1.29
C GLU A 417 -29.93 -12.17 1.63
N VAL A 418 -28.70 -12.57 1.32
CA VAL A 418 -27.48 -11.73 1.52
C VAL A 418 -27.59 -10.39 0.81
N MET A 419 -28.22 -10.35 -0.38
CA MET A 419 -28.43 -9.12 -1.17
C MET A 419 -29.31 -8.06 -0.49
N THR A 420 -29.80 -8.33 0.72
CA THR A 420 -30.59 -7.36 1.50
C THR A 420 -29.75 -6.57 2.51
N GLY A 421 -28.47 -6.92 2.69
CA GLY A 421 -27.59 -6.32 3.69
C GLY A 421 -27.92 -6.67 5.15
N VAL A 422 -28.96 -7.48 5.39
CA VAL A 422 -29.44 -7.82 6.75
C VAL A 422 -29.66 -9.33 6.94
N ALA A 423 -28.93 -10.15 6.18
CA ALA A 423 -29.00 -11.60 6.33
C ALA A 423 -28.34 -12.03 7.65
N GLU A 424 -28.99 -12.97 8.35
CA GLU A 424 -28.47 -13.49 9.62
C GLU A 424 -27.49 -14.64 9.34
N PRO A 425 -26.28 -14.63 9.93
CA PRO A 425 -25.32 -15.72 9.77
C PRO A 425 -25.89 -17.08 10.19
N THR A 426 -25.63 -18.12 9.40
CA THR A 426 -26.13 -19.47 9.68
C THR A 426 -25.24 -20.26 10.63
N GLY A 427 -23.98 -19.81 10.80
CA GLY A 427 -22.93 -20.50 11.56
C GLY A 427 -22.19 -21.57 10.76
N ASP A 428 -22.43 -21.65 9.45
CA ASP A 428 -21.66 -22.46 8.51
C ASP A 428 -20.46 -21.65 8.00
N ILE A 429 -19.33 -22.30 7.75
CA ILE A 429 -18.17 -21.67 7.11
C ILE A 429 -18.38 -21.77 5.59
N VAL A 430 -18.42 -20.61 4.93
CA VAL A 430 -18.59 -20.50 3.48
C VAL A 430 -17.48 -19.68 2.81
N ALA A 431 -16.74 -18.90 3.60
CA ALA A 431 -15.52 -18.22 3.18
C ALA A 431 -14.52 -18.15 4.35
N GLU A 432 -13.26 -17.92 4.05
CA GLU A 432 -12.16 -17.73 5.00
C GLU A 432 -11.44 -16.44 4.62
N LEU A 433 -10.99 -15.64 5.59
CA LEU A 433 -10.20 -14.44 5.31
C LEU A 433 -8.88 -14.86 4.66
N TYR A 434 -8.56 -14.31 3.50
CA TYR A 434 -7.25 -14.46 2.87
C TYR A 434 -6.23 -13.71 3.72
N GLY A 435 -5.42 -14.47 4.43
CA GLY A 435 -4.05 -14.06 4.72
C GLY A 435 -3.16 -14.49 3.55
N PRO A 436 -1.85 -14.20 3.58
CA PRO A 436 -0.91 -14.91 2.70
C PRO A 436 -1.27 -16.39 2.68
N ASP A 437 -1.16 -16.99 1.50
CA ASP A 437 -1.57 -18.35 1.18
C ASP A 437 -0.77 -19.37 2.01
N LEU A 438 -1.09 -19.46 3.30
CA LEU A 438 -0.32 -20.21 4.27
C LEU A 438 -1.02 -21.55 4.44
N ASN A 439 -0.90 -22.37 3.38
CA ASN A 439 -0.94 -23.80 3.53
C ASN A 439 -0.15 -24.18 4.80
N VAL A 440 -0.77 -24.88 5.74
CA VAL A 440 -0.08 -25.48 6.90
C VAL A 440 1.23 -26.05 6.39
N THR A 441 2.35 -25.51 6.87
CA THR A 441 3.65 -25.61 6.23
C THR A 441 3.88 -26.96 5.54
N ASP A 442 3.92 -26.99 4.21
CA ASP A 442 4.50 -28.10 3.48
C ASP A 442 5.99 -27.83 3.33
N CYS A 443 6.81 -28.45 4.20
CA CYS A 443 8.28 -28.41 4.15
C CYS A 443 8.89 -28.95 2.81
N SER A 444 8.09 -29.11 1.75
CA SER A 444 8.49 -29.43 0.40
C SER A 444 8.69 -28.20 -0.49
N VAL A 445 8.11 -27.05 -0.11
CA VAL A 445 8.36 -25.72 -0.69
C VAL A 445 9.13 -24.92 0.36
N LEU A 446 10.24 -24.29 -0.04
CA LEU A 446 11.05 -23.49 0.87
C LEU A 446 10.90 -22.02 0.49
N GLU A 447 10.73 -21.16 1.49
CA GLU A 447 10.58 -19.72 1.31
C GLU A 447 11.92 -19.05 0.95
N ARG A 448 11.82 -17.88 0.30
CA ARG A 448 13.01 -17.12 -0.11
C ARG A 448 13.59 -16.38 1.09
N ARG A 449 14.86 -16.66 1.38
CA ARG A 449 15.62 -15.97 2.45
C ARG A 449 16.36 -14.73 1.96
N PRO A 450 16.66 -13.77 2.85
CA PRO A 450 17.44 -12.58 2.50
C PRO A 450 18.79 -12.92 1.84
N GLU A 451 19.10 -12.22 0.75
CA GLU A 451 20.39 -12.34 0.07
C GLU A 451 21.35 -11.25 0.56
N LEU A 452 22.51 -11.66 1.08
CA LEU A 452 23.55 -10.73 1.52
C LEU A 452 24.33 -10.15 0.32
N SER A 453 24.62 -8.85 0.36
CA SER A 453 25.41 -8.09 -0.62
C SER A 453 26.87 -8.57 -0.76
N GLY A 454 27.35 -9.43 0.15
CA GLY A 454 28.67 -10.03 0.11
C GLY A 454 28.63 -11.54 0.32
N PRO A 455 29.79 -12.23 0.23
CA PRO A 455 29.86 -13.67 0.51
C PRO A 455 29.35 -13.97 1.91
N GLU A 456 28.33 -14.79 1.99
CA GLU A 456 27.70 -15.20 3.23
C GLU A 456 28.64 -16.06 4.09
N GLU A 457 28.65 -15.75 5.38
CA GLU A 457 29.20 -16.57 6.45
C GLU A 457 28.09 -16.91 7.45
N THR A 458 28.11 -18.14 7.97
CA THR A 458 27.17 -18.56 9.02
C THR A 458 27.89 -18.84 10.34
N ARG A 459 27.24 -18.45 11.44
CA ARG A 459 27.61 -18.80 12.81
C ARG A 459 26.41 -19.28 13.58
N SER A 460 26.68 -19.85 14.75
CA SER A 460 25.78 -20.85 15.31
C SER A 460 25.95 -20.93 16.82
N THR A 461 24.84 -20.83 17.54
CA THR A 461 24.74 -21.06 18.99
C THR A 461 23.90 -22.31 19.29
N GLU A 462 23.42 -22.46 20.52
CA GLU A 462 22.52 -23.56 20.88
C GLU A 462 21.16 -23.42 20.19
N ASN A 463 20.62 -22.20 20.15
CA ASN A 463 19.27 -21.94 19.66
C ASN A 463 19.20 -21.20 18.31
N PHE A 464 20.30 -20.57 17.87
CA PHE A 464 20.30 -19.68 16.69
C PHE A 464 21.32 -20.08 15.62
N ILE A 465 20.99 -19.78 14.37
CA ILE A 465 21.92 -19.67 13.24
C ILE A 465 21.93 -18.22 12.76
N VAL A 466 23.13 -17.66 12.56
CA VAL A 466 23.33 -16.23 12.24
C VAL A 466 24.03 -16.11 10.90
N HIS A 467 23.37 -15.45 9.96
CA HIS A 467 23.76 -15.19 8.58
C HIS A 467 24.31 -13.78 8.46
N PHE A 468 25.55 -13.64 7.99
CA PHE A 468 26.19 -12.32 7.90
C PHE A 468 27.28 -12.30 6.82
N THR A 469 27.74 -11.11 6.44
CA THR A 469 28.91 -10.97 5.57
C THR A 469 29.96 -10.01 6.15
N LEU A 470 31.22 -10.20 5.75
CA LEU A 470 32.37 -9.37 6.14
C LEU A 470 32.81 -8.41 5.02
N SER A 471 31.99 -8.25 3.99
CA SER A 471 32.22 -7.35 2.85
C SER A 471 30.89 -7.03 2.15
N GLY A 472 30.87 -6.06 1.24
CA GLY A 472 29.61 -5.56 0.70
C GLY A 472 29.05 -4.44 1.55
N ASP A 473 27.78 -4.11 1.32
CA ASP A 473 27.04 -3.08 2.04
C ASP A 473 26.61 -3.61 3.42
N ASP A 474 26.21 -4.88 3.52
CA ASP A 474 25.84 -5.60 4.76
C ASP A 474 27.04 -6.00 5.63
N ARG A 475 28.17 -5.33 5.48
CA ARG A 475 29.41 -5.69 6.14
C ARG A 475 29.32 -5.43 7.64
N THR A 476 29.20 -6.50 8.41
CA THR A 476 29.38 -6.46 9.87
C THR A 476 30.80 -6.87 10.30
N THR A 477 31.05 -6.93 11.61
CA THR A 477 32.30 -7.44 12.20
C THR A 477 32.07 -8.71 13.01
N VAL A 478 33.08 -9.57 13.02
CA VAL A 478 33.15 -10.76 13.87
C VAL A 478 32.90 -10.47 15.36
N GLY A 479 33.23 -9.26 15.81
CA GLY A 479 32.97 -8.79 17.18
C GLY A 479 31.49 -8.53 17.41
N MET A 480 30.86 -7.75 16.53
CA MET A 480 29.43 -7.44 16.58
C MET A 480 28.57 -8.69 16.54
N VAL A 481 28.83 -9.60 15.59
CA VAL A 481 28.16 -10.91 15.51
C VAL A 481 28.30 -11.69 16.82
N SER A 482 29.47 -11.65 17.47
CA SER A 482 29.68 -12.34 18.75
C SER A 482 28.93 -11.70 19.91
N ASP A 483 28.59 -10.41 19.84
CA ASP A 483 27.83 -9.70 20.86
C ASP A 483 26.33 -9.89 20.64
N MET A 484 25.84 -9.84 19.40
CA MET A 484 24.47 -10.23 19.01
C MET A 484 24.15 -11.67 19.42
N MET A 485 25.02 -12.64 19.14
CA MET A 485 24.83 -14.04 19.57
C MET A 485 24.70 -14.18 21.10
N LYS A 486 25.33 -13.31 21.89
CA LYS A 486 25.17 -13.31 23.36
C LYS A 486 23.85 -12.67 23.78
N ALA A 487 23.43 -11.61 23.10
CA ALA A 487 22.13 -10.98 23.33
C ALA A 487 21.02 -12.00 23.03
N LEU A 488 21.02 -12.61 21.85
CA LEU A 488 20.08 -13.65 21.42
C LEU A 488 19.93 -14.80 22.43
N GLU A 489 21.05 -15.40 22.87
CA GLU A 489 21.02 -16.46 23.88
C GLU A 489 20.59 -15.98 25.27
N GLY A 490 20.90 -14.72 25.63
CA GLY A 490 20.42 -14.10 26.86
C GLY A 490 18.90 -13.88 26.84
N THR A 491 18.39 -13.42 25.70
CA THR A 491 16.98 -13.22 25.39
C THR A 491 16.22 -14.55 25.44
N TRP A 492 16.74 -15.60 24.79
CA TRP A 492 16.18 -16.95 24.86
C TRP A 492 16.12 -17.50 26.29
N GLU A 493 17.21 -17.38 27.05
CA GLU A 493 17.24 -17.80 28.46
C GLU A 493 16.20 -17.06 29.30
N TYR A 494 15.96 -15.78 29.02
CA TYR A 494 14.93 -15.02 29.71
C TYR A 494 13.52 -15.50 29.33
N TYR A 495 13.16 -15.43 28.06
CA TYR A 495 11.81 -15.74 27.59
C TYR A 495 11.44 -17.21 27.80
N ILE A 496 12.24 -18.11 27.23
CA ILE A 496 11.87 -19.52 27.12
C ILE A 496 12.15 -20.24 28.45
N ASN A 497 13.38 -20.13 28.96
CA ASN A 497 13.80 -20.94 30.10
C ASN A 497 13.31 -20.41 31.46
N ARG A 498 13.22 -19.08 31.61
CA ARG A 498 12.82 -18.46 32.89
C ARG A 498 11.35 -18.07 32.95
N GLN A 499 10.83 -17.43 31.90
CA GLN A 499 9.42 -16.99 31.86
C GLN A 499 8.49 -18.07 31.30
N GLY A 500 9.01 -19.04 30.54
CA GLY A 500 8.27 -20.19 30.03
C GLY A 500 7.38 -19.86 28.83
N TRP A 501 7.81 -18.92 27.98
CA TRP A 501 7.19 -18.75 26.66
C TRP A 501 7.44 -20.00 25.81
N PRO A 502 6.48 -20.40 24.96
CA PRO A 502 6.76 -21.40 23.94
C PRO A 502 7.82 -20.84 22.98
N PRO A 503 8.84 -21.63 22.58
CA PRO A 503 9.75 -21.20 21.52
C PRO A 503 9.00 -20.95 20.21
N PRO A 504 9.55 -20.10 19.32
CA PRO A 504 8.99 -19.89 17.99
C PRO A 504 8.84 -21.23 17.22
N PRO A 505 7.85 -21.35 16.33
CA PRO A 505 7.73 -22.51 15.45
C PRO A 505 8.99 -22.70 14.60
N ARG A 506 9.22 -23.94 14.13
CA ARG A 506 10.39 -24.27 13.31
C ARG A 506 10.07 -24.12 11.82
N ASP A 507 11.04 -23.62 11.07
CA ASP A 507 10.99 -23.26 9.66
C ASP A 507 11.45 -24.37 8.70
N CYS A 508 11.18 -25.63 9.05
CA CYS A 508 11.55 -26.80 8.22
C CYS A 508 13.06 -26.95 7.89
N GLY A 509 13.96 -26.22 8.56
CA GLY A 509 15.41 -26.27 8.33
C GLY A 509 15.87 -25.42 7.14
N GLU A 510 15.04 -24.46 6.75
CA GLU A 510 15.45 -23.31 5.96
C GLU A 510 16.56 -22.51 6.67
N GLY A 511 17.25 -21.65 5.92
CA GLY A 511 18.45 -20.96 6.44
C GLY A 511 19.66 -21.87 6.70
N GLY A 512 19.48 -23.16 6.98
CA GLY A 512 20.53 -24.17 6.96
C GLY A 512 20.36 -25.31 7.96
N ASP A 513 19.59 -25.12 9.03
CA ASP A 513 19.14 -26.17 9.96
C ASP A 513 18.00 -25.68 10.88
N ASP A 514 17.43 -26.56 11.73
CA ASP A 514 16.27 -26.28 12.59
C ASP A 514 16.46 -25.21 13.71
N ARG A 515 17.54 -24.43 13.69
CA ARG A 515 17.75 -23.35 14.68
C ARG A 515 17.20 -22.06 14.14
N PHE A 516 16.79 -21.16 15.04
CA PHE A 516 16.15 -19.92 14.63
C PHE A 516 17.10 -19.02 13.84
N ASP A 517 16.64 -18.56 12.68
CA ASP A 517 17.40 -17.79 11.70
C ASP A 517 17.48 -16.31 12.03
N VAL A 518 18.71 -15.78 11.95
CA VAL A 518 18.99 -14.35 12.14
C VAL A 518 19.89 -13.85 11.01
N TYR A 519 19.41 -12.87 10.26
CA TYR A 519 20.15 -12.22 9.19
C TYR A 519 20.68 -10.85 9.66
N ILE A 520 21.94 -10.56 9.33
CA ILE A 520 22.59 -9.30 9.65
C ILE A 520 22.83 -8.53 8.35
N ILE A 521 22.08 -7.45 8.17
CA ILE A 521 21.93 -6.70 6.91
C ILE A 521 22.06 -5.20 7.20
N GLU A 522 22.53 -4.40 6.26
CA GLU A 522 22.42 -2.94 6.37
C GLU A 522 20.97 -2.50 6.17
N ILE A 523 20.30 -2.10 7.24
CA ILE A 523 18.90 -1.65 7.22
C ILE A 523 18.71 -0.29 7.89
N LEU A 524 19.64 0.15 8.73
CA LEU A 524 19.49 1.44 9.42
C LEU A 524 19.81 2.62 8.51
N ASP A 525 20.90 2.58 7.74
CA ASP A 525 21.23 3.67 6.82
C ASP A 525 20.35 3.67 5.55
N SER A 526 19.73 2.53 5.21
CA SER A 526 18.91 2.33 4.01
C SER A 526 17.41 2.49 4.25
N GLU A 527 16.89 1.97 5.36
CA GLU A 527 15.45 1.86 5.65
C GLU A 527 15.06 2.55 6.97
N GLU A 528 16.02 3.13 7.70
CA GLU A 528 15.82 3.76 9.02
C GLU A 528 15.29 2.78 10.10
N LEU A 529 15.50 1.47 9.90
CA LEU A 529 15.11 0.40 10.83
C LEU A 529 16.30 -0.16 11.62
N LEU A 530 16.09 -0.52 12.88
CA LEU A 530 17.11 -1.17 13.72
C LEU A 530 17.09 -2.71 13.58
N GLY A 531 15.92 -3.25 13.26
CA GLY A 531 15.62 -4.67 13.12
C GLY A 531 14.16 -4.83 12.71
N TYR A 532 13.83 -6.02 12.23
CA TYR A 532 12.45 -6.42 11.98
C TYR A 532 12.33 -7.94 12.00
N VAL A 533 11.11 -8.43 12.14
CA VAL A 533 10.76 -9.84 12.02
C VAL A 533 9.91 -10.07 10.80
N GLN A 534 10.22 -11.11 10.04
CA GLN A 534 9.41 -11.54 8.91
C GLN A 534 8.73 -12.87 9.23
N PRO A 535 7.39 -12.92 9.40
CA PRO A 535 6.66 -14.18 9.32
C PRO A 535 6.72 -14.71 7.89
N GLU A 536 6.91 -16.03 7.76
CA GLU A 536 7.09 -16.69 6.47
C GLU A 536 5.94 -17.61 6.14
N ALA A 537 5.59 -18.53 7.05
CA ALA A 537 4.42 -19.38 6.83
C ALA A 537 3.73 -19.91 8.09
N LEU A 538 2.40 -20.11 7.97
CA LEU A 538 1.58 -20.66 9.04
C LEU A 538 1.98 -22.10 9.30
N VAL A 539 2.20 -22.35 10.57
CA VAL A 539 2.28 -23.67 11.17
C VAL A 539 0.90 -24.08 11.72
N GLY A 540 0.03 -23.10 12.02
CA GLY A 540 -1.24 -23.33 12.68
C GLY A 540 -1.02 -23.65 14.15
N ASP A 541 -1.18 -24.93 14.54
CA ASP A 541 -0.98 -25.40 15.92
C ASP A 541 0.53 -25.40 16.26
N ASN A 542 0.97 -24.45 17.10
CA ASN A 542 2.35 -24.38 17.53
C ASN A 542 2.64 -25.58 18.46
N PRO A 543 3.49 -26.55 18.07
CA PRO A 543 3.69 -27.77 18.85
C PRO A 543 4.37 -27.54 20.21
N TYR A 544 4.76 -26.30 20.51
CA TYR A 544 5.42 -25.91 21.74
C TYR A 544 4.55 -25.14 22.72
N SER A 545 3.34 -24.75 22.33
CA SER A 545 2.36 -24.08 23.18
C SER A 545 1.38 -25.09 23.82
N GLU A 546 0.52 -24.60 24.73
CA GLU A 546 -0.56 -25.41 25.33
C GLU A 546 -1.91 -25.23 24.61
N GLU A 547 -2.10 -24.09 23.93
CA GLU A 547 -3.30 -23.79 23.16
C GLU A 547 -3.22 -24.41 21.77
N ILE A 548 -4.31 -24.33 21.01
CA ILE A 548 -4.32 -24.77 19.61
C ILE A 548 -4.51 -23.51 18.77
N GLU A 549 -3.40 -22.99 18.28
CA GLU A 549 -3.40 -21.77 17.48
C GLU A 549 -3.90 -22.03 16.07
N GLN A 550 -4.56 -21.01 15.50
CA GLN A 550 -5.01 -21.03 14.11
C GLN A 550 -4.01 -20.30 13.22
N TRP A 551 -3.36 -19.27 13.75
CA TRP A 551 -2.54 -18.32 13.01
C TRP A 551 -1.07 -18.29 13.45
N ALA A 552 -0.55 -19.32 14.12
CA ALA A 552 0.87 -19.33 14.44
C ALA A 552 1.72 -19.51 13.18
N SER A 553 2.76 -18.69 13.03
CA SER A 553 3.73 -18.71 11.94
C SER A 553 5.13 -18.98 12.46
N TYR A 554 5.97 -19.64 11.65
CA TYR A 554 7.42 -19.49 11.81
C TYR A 554 7.89 -18.20 11.14
N SER A 555 9.04 -17.72 11.56
CA SER A 555 9.59 -16.42 11.16
C SER A 555 11.10 -16.41 11.26
N TYR A 556 11.73 -15.39 10.68
CA TYR A 556 13.14 -15.06 10.91
C TYR A 556 13.31 -13.62 11.38
N LEU A 557 14.48 -13.35 11.95
CA LEU A 557 14.87 -12.05 12.46
C LEU A 557 15.90 -11.39 11.54
N VAL A 558 15.74 -10.10 11.25
CA VAL A 558 16.76 -9.26 10.63
C VAL A 558 17.21 -8.20 11.63
N LEU A 559 18.52 -7.98 11.70
CA LEU A 559 19.14 -6.97 12.55
C LEU A 559 20.10 -6.11 11.74
N ASP A 560 20.18 -4.83 12.10
CA ASP A 560 21.14 -3.93 11.49
C ASP A 560 22.60 -4.40 11.69
N ASN A 561 23.45 -4.14 10.70
CA ASN A 561 24.78 -4.71 10.65
C ASN A 561 25.73 -4.18 11.73
N ASP A 562 25.51 -2.95 12.22
CA ASP A 562 26.44 -2.28 13.14
C ASP A 562 25.79 -1.32 14.14
N PHE A 563 24.50 -1.03 14.00
CA PHE A 563 23.68 -0.15 14.84
C PHE A 563 24.30 1.25 15.00
N SER A 564 25.10 1.68 14.03
CA SER A 564 25.82 2.95 14.10
C SER A 564 25.02 4.10 13.52
N GLY A 565 25.36 5.34 13.88
CA GLY A 565 24.65 6.53 13.41
C GLY A 565 23.58 7.05 14.38
N VAL A 566 22.99 6.18 15.20
CA VAL A 566 22.03 6.54 16.25
C VAL A 566 22.45 5.94 17.60
N GLY A 567 22.42 6.73 18.68
CA GLY A 567 22.59 6.24 20.05
C GLY A 567 23.91 5.52 20.39
N ASP A 568 23.84 4.61 21.38
CA ASP A 568 24.91 3.67 21.73
C ASP A 568 24.63 2.33 21.02
N PRO A 569 25.43 1.93 20.01
CA PRO A 569 25.17 0.74 19.21
C PRO A 569 25.03 -0.55 20.03
N ALA A 570 25.75 -0.64 21.16
CA ALA A 570 25.70 -1.84 21.98
C ALA A 570 24.39 -1.93 22.79
N ALA A 571 23.85 -0.79 23.22
CA ALA A 571 22.58 -0.72 23.93
C ALA A 571 21.42 -1.03 22.98
N LEU A 572 21.38 -0.32 21.83
CA LEU A 572 20.36 -0.51 20.80
C LEU A 572 20.31 -1.95 20.28
N MET A 573 21.46 -2.54 19.95
CA MET A 573 21.50 -3.94 19.52
C MET A 573 20.86 -4.89 20.56
N ARG A 574 21.07 -4.66 21.85
CA ARG A 574 20.50 -5.52 22.90
C ARG A 574 18.98 -5.32 23.01
N THR A 575 18.50 -4.08 23.01
CA THR A 575 17.06 -3.80 23.10
C THR A 575 16.33 -4.29 21.86
N THR A 576 16.82 -3.98 20.65
CA THR A 576 16.24 -4.46 19.39
C THR A 576 16.20 -6.00 19.33
N VAL A 577 17.28 -6.70 19.72
CA VAL A 577 17.24 -8.17 19.80
C VAL A 577 16.14 -8.67 20.74
N SER A 578 15.88 -8.00 21.87
CA SER A 578 14.81 -8.39 22.79
C SER A 578 13.42 -8.06 22.24
N HIS A 579 13.29 -6.92 21.59
CA HIS A 579 12.07 -6.38 21.00
C HIS A 579 11.60 -7.27 19.86
N GLU A 580 12.44 -7.42 18.83
CA GLU A 580 12.12 -8.23 17.67
C GLU A 580 11.98 -9.72 18.01
N PHE A 581 12.76 -10.25 18.96
CA PHE A 581 12.53 -11.62 19.39
C PHE A 581 11.17 -11.80 20.10
N MET A 582 10.56 -10.74 20.64
CA MET A 582 9.18 -10.81 21.14
C MET A 582 8.18 -11.01 20.01
N HIS A 583 8.30 -10.26 18.90
CA HIS A 583 7.44 -10.47 17.72
C HIS A 583 7.48 -11.91 17.21
N ASN A 584 8.64 -12.55 17.24
CA ASN A 584 8.76 -13.97 16.92
C ASN A 584 7.95 -14.90 17.85
N LEU A 585 7.84 -14.56 19.14
CA LEU A 585 7.01 -15.31 20.07
C LEU A 585 5.53 -15.01 19.87
N GLN A 586 5.19 -13.77 19.52
CA GLN A 586 3.82 -13.32 19.26
C GLN A 586 3.28 -13.95 17.99
N PHE A 587 4.04 -13.94 16.89
CA PHE A 587 3.73 -14.67 15.66
C PHE A 587 3.64 -16.18 15.87
N GLY A 588 4.33 -16.72 16.89
CA GLY A 588 4.16 -18.10 17.33
C GLY A 588 2.85 -18.38 18.08
N TYR A 589 2.03 -17.36 18.34
CA TYR A 589 0.66 -17.46 18.82
C TYR A 589 -0.34 -17.04 17.75
N ASP A 590 -0.17 -15.83 17.23
CA ASP A 590 -1.05 -15.23 16.24
C ASP A 590 -0.28 -14.19 15.41
N ILE A 591 -0.38 -14.25 14.08
CA ILE A 591 0.14 -13.21 13.18
C ILE A 591 -0.90 -12.19 12.76
N ASN A 592 -2.18 -12.43 13.09
CA ASN A 592 -3.33 -11.70 12.56
C ASN A 592 -4.23 -11.18 13.70
N GLU A 593 -3.63 -10.77 14.82
CA GLU A 593 -4.36 -10.18 15.94
C GLU A 593 -4.69 -8.70 15.64
N PRO A 594 -5.98 -8.31 15.49
CA PRO A 594 -6.35 -6.95 15.10
C PRO A 594 -5.99 -5.86 16.12
N PHE A 595 -5.77 -6.22 17.39
CA PHE A 595 -5.28 -5.31 18.41
C PHE A 595 -3.77 -5.03 18.26
N ASP A 596 -3.38 -4.42 17.13
CA ASP A 596 -2.00 -4.21 16.70
C ASP A 596 -1.08 -3.63 17.78
N ALA A 597 -1.57 -2.64 18.55
CA ALA A 597 -0.78 -1.99 19.59
C ALA A 597 -0.29 -2.94 20.69
N ILE A 598 -0.91 -4.13 20.83
CA ILE A 598 -0.47 -5.14 21.79
C ILE A 598 0.86 -5.79 21.41
N TYR A 599 1.17 -5.90 20.11
CA TYR A 599 2.46 -6.39 19.63
C TYR A 599 3.58 -5.48 20.13
N GLU A 600 3.46 -4.20 19.80
CA GLU A 600 4.49 -3.19 20.07
C GLU A 600 4.62 -2.84 21.54
N SER A 601 3.50 -2.68 22.24
CA SER A 601 3.51 -2.35 23.67
C SER A 601 4.13 -3.47 24.52
N THR A 602 3.90 -4.74 24.17
CA THR A 602 4.50 -5.87 24.89
C THR A 602 5.95 -6.13 24.50
N ALA A 603 6.34 -5.90 23.24
CA ALA A 603 7.74 -5.93 22.79
C ALA A 603 8.57 -4.83 23.46
N THR A 604 8.07 -3.59 23.45
CA THR A 604 8.67 -2.42 24.12
C THR A 604 8.81 -2.65 25.63
N TRP A 605 7.76 -3.18 26.29
CA TRP A 605 7.84 -3.50 27.71
C TRP A 605 8.95 -4.52 28.00
N MET A 606 9.13 -5.53 27.14
CA MET A 606 10.12 -6.57 27.35
C MET A 606 11.57 -6.10 27.29
N GLU A 607 11.89 -5.04 26.54
CA GLU A 607 13.20 -4.41 26.57
C GLU A 607 13.62 -4.05 28.01
N THR A 608 12.67 -3.49 28.77
CA THR A 608 12.86 -3.11 30.19
C THR A 608 13.10 -4.32 31.10
N GLN A 609 12.72 -5.52 30.65
CA GLN A 609 12.78 -6.74 31.45
C GLN A 609 14.05 -7.55 31.17
N VAL A 610 14.49 -7.60 29.91
CA VAL A 610 15.66 -8.38 29.50
C VAL A 610 16.95 -7.57 29.68
N PHE A 611 16.94 -6.30 29.30
CA PHE A 611 18.10 -5.40 29.35
C PHE A 611 17.76 -4.06 30.05
N PRO A 612 17.39 -4.07 31.34
CA PRO A 612 16.92 -2.88 32.07
C PRO A 612 17.93 -1.72 32.13
N GLU A 613 19.23 -2.02 32.04
CA GLU A 613 20.28 -0.99 31.99
C GLU A 613 20.34 -0.22 30.66
N ASP A 614 19.88 -0.84 29.58
CA ASP A 614 20.01 -0.37 28.20
C ASP A 614 18.66 -0.04 27.54
N GLU A 615 17.54 -0.27 28.24
CA GLU A 615 16.18 -0.06 27.71
C GLU A 615 15.99 1.30 27.04
N ASP A 616 15.23 1.30 25.94
CA ASP A 616 14.86 2.51 25.18
C ASP A 616 13.36 2.84 25.31
N ALA A 617 12.57 1.93 25.90
CA ALA A 617 11.13 2.10 26.16
C ALA A 617 10.77 3.45 26.81
N THR A 618 11.63 3.99 27.68
CA THR A 618 11.40 5.29 28.34
C THR A 618 11.32 6.48 27.38
N THR A 619 11.86 6.39 26.16
CA THR A 619 11.74 7.42 25.12
C THR A 619 10.30 7.56 24.62
N TYR A 620 9.56 6.44 24.55
CA TYR A 620 8.16 6.41 24.09
C TYR A 620 7.14 6.93 25.10
N VAL A 621 7.59 7.32 26.30
CA VAL A 621 6.70 7.88 27.33
C VAL A 621 6.09 9.19 26.86
N GLU A 622 6.76 9.95 25.99
CA GLU A 622 6.22 11.19 25.43
C GLU A 622 5.01 10.95 24.53
N ASP A 623 5.02 9.89 23.73
CA ASP A 623 3.92 9.51 22.84
C ASP A 623 2.66 9.20 23.65
N TYR A 624 2.83 8.55 24.81
CA TYR A 624 1.68 8.36 25.70
C TYR A 624 1.27 9.64 26.43
N TYR A 625 2.24 10.35 27.04
CA TYR A 625 2.00 11.46 27.96
C TYR A 625 1.47 12.71 27.27
N SER A 626 1.75 12.87 25.98
CA SER A 626 1.26 13.99 25.19
C SER A 626 -0.23 13.85 24.85
N LEU A 627 -0.74 12.62 24.69
CA LEU A 627 -2.09 12.31 24.22
C LEU A 627 -2.83 11.30 25.12
N PRO A 628 -2.93 11.50 26.45
CA PRO A 628 -3.57 10.54 27.34
C PRO A 628 -5.09 10.43 27.14
N GLU A 629 -5.68 11.32 26.35
CA GLU A 629 -7.09 11.28 25.98
C GLU A 629 -7.45 10.21 24.95
N LEU A 630 -6.45 9.66 24.26
CA LEU A 630 -6.67 8.62 23.26
C LEU A 630 -7.01 7.30 23.94
N CYS A 631 -7.84 6.51 23.28
CA CYS A 631 -8.11 5.14 23.67
C CYS A 631 -6.83 4.29 23.58
N MET A 632 -6.93 3.09 24.11
CA MET A 632 -5.98 2.02 23.87
C MET A 632 -6.08 1.53 22.43
N GLY A 633 -4.94 1.35 21.74
CA GLY A 633 -4.92 0.92 20.34
C GLY A 633 -5.18 2.02 19.31
N SER A 634 -5.30 3.28 19.74
CA SER A 634 -5.56 4.39 18.81
C SER A 634 -4.48 4.54 17.75
N THR A 635 -4.90 4.59 16.49
CA THR A 635 -4.03 4.84 15.32
C THR A 635 -3.83 6.33 15.00
N GLU A 636 -4.40 7.26 15.81
CA GLU A 636 -4.24 8.70 15.58
C GLU A 636 -2.78 9.19 15.79
N ASP A 637 -1.90 8.37 16.39
CA ASP A 637 -0.46 8.61 16.55
C ASP A 637 0.29 7.28 16.47
N SER A 638 1.08 7.07 15.40
CA SER A 638 1.72 5.78 15.11
C SER A 638 2.77 5.35 16.13
N LEU A 639 3.36 6.28 16.88
CA LEU A 639 4.35 5.96 17.91
C LEU A 639 3.72 5.66 19.27
N ARG A 640 2.42 5.97 19.44
CA ARG A 640 1.74 5.73 20.71
C ARG A 640 1.69 4.26 21.10
N GLN A 641 1.60 3.34 20.14
CA GLN A 641 1.58 1.90 20.40
C GLN A 641 2.81 1.42 21.21
N TYR A 642 3.99 1.99 20.96
CA TYR A 642 5.18 1.73 21.76
C TYR A 642 4.99 2.27 23.18
N GLY A 643 4.52 3.52 23.32
CA GLY A 643 4.25 4.18 24.61
C GLY A 643 3.20 3.49 25.49
N GLU A 644 2.34 2.65 24.90
CA GLU A 644 1.38 1.82 25.64
C GLU A 644 2.04 0.72 26.48
N TRP A 645 3.37 0.52 26.40
CA TRP A 645 4.11 -0.28 27.38
C TRP A 645 3.84 0.13 28.84
N LEU A 646 3.46 1.39 29.08
CA LEU A 646 3.04 1.89 30.40
C LEU A 646 1.77 1.20 30.92
N MET A 647 0.85 0.82 30.03
CA MET A 647 -0.32 0.01 30.36
C MET A 647 0.11 -1.40 30.76
N ILE A 648 0.98 -2.00 29.96
CA ILE A 648 1.55 -3.34 30.22
C ILE A 648 2.23 -3.38 31.58
N ASP A 649 3.11 -2.41 31.87
CA ASP A 649 3.78 -2.30 33.17
C ASP A 649 2.78 -2.06 34.32
N SER A 650 1.79 -1.18 34.10
CA SER A 650 0.72 -0.89 35.06
C SER A 650 -0.04 -2.17 35.45
N MET A 651 -0.40 -3.00 34.48
CA MET A 651 -1.07 -4.29 34.72
C MET A 651 -0.13 -5.29 35.42
N VAL A 652 1.13 -5.37 35.01
CA VAL A 652 2.14 -6.25 35.63
C VAL A 652 2.38 -5.87 37.10
N GLN A 653 2.39 -4.58 37.43
CA GLN A 653 2.48 -4.14 38.83
C GLN A 653 1.30 -4.60 39.69
N ASP A 654 0.11 -4.80 39.10
CA ASP A 654 -1.09 -5.25 39.81
C ASP A 654 -1.21 -6.77 39.92
N PHE A 655 -0.90 -7.48 38.84
CA PHE A 655 -1.19 -8.92 38.72
C PHE A 655 0.06 -9.80 38.61
N GLY A 656 1.24 -9.21 38.40
CA GLY A 656 2.52 -9.90 38.21
C GLY A 656 2.86 -10.13 36.73
N PRO A 657 4.14 -10.38 36.40
CA PRO A 657 4.62 -10.42 35.01
C PRO A 657 4.11 -11.61 34.20
N GLN A 658 3.62 -12.67 34.85
CA GLN A 658 3.10 -13.84 34.16
C GLN A 658 1.87 -13.54 33.29
N ILE A 659 1.17 -12.44 33.58
CA ILE A 659 -0.04 -12.09 32.85
C ILE A 659 0.22 -11.81 31.37
N ILE A 660 1.43 -11.37 31.00
CA ILE A 660 1.71 -11.02 29.60
C ILE A 660 1.68 -12.26 28.73
N ARG A 661 2.33 -13.34 29.17
CA ARG A 661 2.24 -14.63 28.46
C ARG A 661 0.82 -15.20 28.51
N GLU A 662 0.15 -15.12 29.66
CA GLU A 662 -1.23 -15.64 29.80
C GLU A 662 -2.25 -14.89 28.94
N MET A 663 -2.01 -13.61 28.68
CA MET A 663 -2.81 -12.79 27.77
C MET A 663 -2.57 -13.18 26.32
N TRP A 664 -1.32 -13.42 25.91
CA TRP A 664 -1.02 -13.96 24.57
C TRP A 664 -1.59 -15.37 24.34
N LEU A 665 -1.70 -16.21 25.38
CA LEU A 665 -2.44 -17.47 25.28
C LEU A 665 -3.94 -17.24 25.00
N GLN A 666 -4.50 -16.11 25.45
CA GLN A 666 -5.89 -15.75 25.14
C GLN A 666 -6.03 -15.26 23.69
N PHE A 667 -5.10 -14.41 23.24
CA PHE A 667 -5.06 -13.92 21.85
C PHE A 667 -4.87 -15.04 20.83
N ALA A 668 -4.23 -16.14 21.21
CA ALA A 668 -4.05 -17.29 20.33
C ALA A 668 -5.36 -18.02 19.93
N VAL A 669 -6.49 -17.71 20.58
CA VAL A 669 -7.78 -18.41 20.40
C VAL A 669 -9.01 -17.48 20.34
N GLU A 670 -8.83 -16.20 20.64
CA GLU A 670 -9.83 -15.14 20.59
C GLU A 670 -9.15 -13.89 20.04
N GLU A 671 -9.91 -13.01 19.38
CA GLU A 671 -9.36 -11.84 18.67
C GLU A 671 -9.68 -10.53 19.41
N ASP A 672 -8.84 -9.52 19.16
CA ASP A 672 -9.09 -8.09 19.40
C ASP A 672 -9.49 -7.78 20.86
N MET A 673 -10.30 -6.74 21.05
CA MET A 673 -10.74 -6.30 22.38
C MET A 673 -11.50 -7.38 23.16
N ASP A 674 -12.13 -8.34 22.50
CA ASP A 674 -12.83 -9.44 23.17
C ASP A 674 -11.83 -10.35 23.90
N ALA A 675 -10.72 -10.73 23.26
CA ALA A 675 -9.65 -11.49 23.89
C ALA A 675 -9.09 -10.76 25.11
N PHE A 676 -8.75 -9.47 24.94
CA PHE A 676 -8.23 -8.65 26.02
C PHE A 676 -9.23 -8.56 27.20
N TYR A 677 -10.51 -8.27 26.93
CA TYR A 677 -11.53 -8.12 27.96
C TYR A 677 -11.89 -9.43 28.66
N ASN A 678 -11.94 -10.54 27.91
CA ASN A 678 -12.17 -11.86 28.48
C ASN A 678 -11.00 -12.25 29.38
N TYR A 679 -9.75 -11.98 28.98
CA TYR A 679 -8.59 -12.19 29.84
C TYR A 679 -8.66 -11.36 31.13
N LEU A 680 -8.96 -10.06 31.04
CA LEU A 680 -9.14 -9.20 32.22
C LEU A 680 -10.24 -9.71 33.16
N ALA A 681 -11.32 -10.28 32.62
CA ALA A 681 -12.38 -10.88 33.42
C ALA A 681 -11.87 -12.09 34.23
N THR A 682 -10.90 -12.87 33.71
CA THR A 682 -10.27 -13.97 34.47
C THR A 682 -9.47 -13.49 35.67
N LEU A 683 -8.86 -12.30 35.56
CA LEU A 683 -8.14 -11.62 36.65
C LEU A 683 -9.08 -10.98 37.67
N GLY A 684 -10.39 -10.98 37.40
CA GLY A 684 -11.41 -10.35 38.25
C GLY A 684 -11.38 -8.83 38.20
N THR A 685 -10.91 -8.26 37.09
CA THR A 685 -10.86 -6.81 36.83
C THR A 685 -11.73 -6.44 35.63
N THR A 686 -11.80 -5.14 35.32
CA THR A 686 -12.47 -4.62 34.13
C THR A 686 -11.53 -3.65 33.40
N PRO A 687 -11.72 -3.40 32.10
CA PRO A 687 -10.91 -2.42 31.37
C PRO A 687 -10.94 -1.02 32.01
N GLN A 688 -12.09 -0.61 32.56
CA GLN A 688 -12.20 0.68 33.28
C GLN A 688 -11.34 0.72 34.55
N GLU A 689 -11.18 -0.41 35.25
CA GLU A 689 -10.31 -0.48 36.42
C GLU A 689 -8.84 -0.44 36.01
N VAL A 690 -8.46 -1.16 34.95
CA VAL A 690 -7.10 -1.14 34.38
C VAL A 690 -6.72 0.28 33.99
N GLU A 691 -7.58 0.96 33.22
CA GLU A 691 -7.32 2.32 32.76
C GLU A 691 -7.29 3.31 33.93
N LYS A 692 -8.22 3.21 34.88
CA LYS A 692 -8.20 4.06 36.08
C LYS A 692 -6.86 3.96 36.82
N ARG A 693 -6.33 2.75 36.97
CA ARG A 693 -5.07 2.51 37.68
C ARG A 693 -3.88 3.01 36.87
N LEU A 694 -3.87 2.79 35.55
CA LEU A 694 -2.90 3.40 34.63
C LEU A 694 -2.91 4.92 34.74
N ALA A 695 -4.08 5.56 34.66
CA ALA A 695 -4.21 6.99 34.72
C ALA A 695 -3.68 7.58 36.04
N ILE A 696 -3.91 6.89 37.17
CA ILE A 696 -3.35 7.27 38.48
C ILE A 696 -1.84 7.07 38.51
N ARG A 697 -1.30 5.95 37.98
CA ARG A 697 0.15 5.69 37.92
C ARG A 697 0.88 6.74 37.09
N ASN A 698 0.34 7.08 35.93
CA ASN A 698 0.86 8.13 35.04
C ASN A 698 0.91 9.47 35.76
N LEU A 699 -0.17 9.88 36.43
CA LEU A 699 -0.22 11.13 37.19
C LEU A 699 0.83 11.18 38.31
N LEU A 700 1.04 10.07 39.00
CA LEU A 700 1.96 9.98 40.14
C LEU A 700 3.39 9.62 39.73
N ARG A 701 3.63 9.31 38.46
CA ARG A 701 4.86 8.69 37.93
C ARG A 701 5.30 7.49 38.77
N ARG A 702 4.35 6.60 39.08
CA ARG A 702 4.58 5.41 39.89
C ARG A 702 5.14 4.26 39.04
N TYR A 703 6.38 4.43 38.60
CA TYR A 703 7.15 3.48 37.80
C TYR A 703 8.56 3.33 38.37
N ASP A 704 9.15 2.14 38.23
CA ASP A 704 10.53 1.89 38.67
C ASP A 704 11.54 2.68 37.82
N LEU A 705 11.21 2.96 36.56
CA LEU A 705 12.01 3.76 35.61
C LEU A 705 11.65 5.25 35.58
N ALA A 706 10.86 5.74 36.53
CA ALA A 706 10.35 7.11 36.51
C ALA A 706 11.44 8.20 36.52
N ASP A 707 12.67 7.88 36.94
CA ASP A 707 13.82 8.80 36.90
C ASP A 707 14.39 9.00 35.49
N LYS A 708 14.04 8.13 34.54
CA LYS A 708 14.40 8.22 33.12
C LYS A 708 13.33 8.91 32.26
N PHE A 709 12.12 9.11 32.78
CA PHE A 709 11.04 9.77 32.03
C PHE A 709 11.38 11.24 31.79
N ASP A 710 11.61 11.62 30.53
CA ASP A 710 11.90 12.99 30.09
C ASP A 710 10.65 13.75 29.61
N ALA A 711 9.52 13.06 29.50
CA ALA A 711 8.25 13.61 29.08
C ALA A 711 7.32 14.04 30.22
N GLU A 712 6.47 15.02 29.93
CA GLU A 712 5.49 15.56 30.87
C GLU A 712 4.05 15.14 30.53
N LEU A 713 3.40 14.36 31.40
CA LEU A 713 1.95 14.09 31.33
C LEU A 713 1.14 15.38 31.11
N TYR A 714 0.37 15.38 30.04
CA TYR A 714 -0.48 16.49 29.64
C TYR A 714 -1.64 16.70 30.62
N ILE A 715 -1.85 17.97 31.03
CA ILE A 715 -2.93 18.38 31.91
C ILE A 715 -3.90 19.26 31.11
N GLU A 716 -5.11 18.75 30.90
CA GLU A 716 -6.20 19.34 30.12
C GLU A 716 -6.58 20.76 30.60
N GLY A 717 -6.50 21.03 31.90
CA GLY A 717 -6.90 22.34 32.41
C GLY A 717 -6.72 22.54 33.91
N VAL A 718 -6.99 23.76 34.35
CA VAL A 718 -6.81 24.20 35.74
C VAL A 718 -8.09 24.81 36.31
N ILE A 719 -8.51 24.30 37.47
CA ILE A 719 -9.67 24.76 38.23
C ILE A 719 -9.22 25.74 39.32
N THR A 720 -9.57 27.01 39.16
CA THR A 720 -9.24 28.08 40.12
C THR A 720 -10.36 28.37 41.13
N GLY A 721 -11.56 27.84 40.92
CA GLY A 721 -12.73 28.07 41.75
C GLY A 721 -14.02 27.53 41.13
N PRO A 722 -15.19 27.84 41.73
CA PRO A 722 -16.49 27.42 41.20
C PRO A 722 -16.75 27.95 39.79
N GLY A 723 -17.36 27.12 38.94
CA GLY A 723 -17.60 27.43 37.54
C GLY A 723 -17.97 26.19 36.73
N VAL A 724 -17.95 26.35 35.42
CA VAL A 724 -18.12 25.26 34.46
C VAL A 724 -16.79 25.10 33.71
N VAL A 725 -16.32 23.87 33.59
CA VAL A 725 -15.08 23.47 32.93
C VAL A 725 -15.43 22.53 31.79
N ARG A 726 -14.78 22.69 30.64
CA ARG A 726 -14.93 21.87 29.44
C ARG A 726 -13.54 21.46 28.95
N PRO A 727 -13.41 20.38 28.15
CA PRO A 727 -12.13 20.05 27.53
C PRO A 727 -11.68 21.20 26.62
N ALA A 728 -10.37 21.41 26.55
CA ALA A 728 -9.71 22.24 25.57
C ALA A 728 -9.72 21.59 24.19
N GLY A 729 -9.66 20.25 24.13
CA GLY A 729 -9.70 19.45 22.90
C GLY A 729 -11.10 18.95 22.50
N ARG A 730 -11.13 17.80 21.81
CA ARG A 730 -12.37 17.11 21.34
C ARG A 730 -13.11 16.35 22.45
N GLY A 731 -12.53 16.28 23.65
CA GLY A 731 -13.01 15.43 24.75
C GLY A 731 -12.00 14.32 25.05
N VAL A 732 -12.52 13.13 25.34
CA VAL A 732 -11.72 11.94 25.69
C VAL A 732 -12.30 10.72 24.97
N GLN A 733 -11.45 9.93 24.31
CA GLN A 733 -11.87 8.70 23.63
C GLN A 733 -12.25 7.61 24.64
N GLU A 734 -12.89 6.53 24.19
CA GLU A 734 -13.18 5.34 25.00
C GLU A 734 -11.95 4.86 25.75
N LEU A 735 -12.12 4.53 27.04
CA LEU A 735 -11.01 4.17 27.94
C LEU A 735 -9.80 5.14 27.90
N GLY A 736 -10.00 6.41 27.53
CA GLY A 736 -8.98 7.46 27.67
C GLY A 736 -9.16 8.28 28.96
N ALA A 737 -8.19 9.16 29.24
CA ALA A 737 -8.21 10.03 30.41
C ALA A 737 -7.88 11.51 30.09
N ASN A 738 -8.66 12.43 30.66
CA ASN A 738 -8.25 13.85 30.78
C ASN A 738 -7.89 14.21 32.22
N TYR A 739 -6.88 15.04 32.40
CA TYR A 739 -6.40 15.46 33.73
C TYR A 739 -6.67 16.94 33.99
N LEU A 740 -7.35 17.25 35.08
CA LEU A 740 -7.58 18.62 35.55
C LEU A 740 -6.90 18.86 36.89
N ARG A 741 -6.25 20.02 37.07
CA ARG A 741 -5.64 20.39 38.35
C ARG A 741 -6.49 21.40 39.12
N ILE A 742 -6.78 21.14 40.39
CA ILE A 742 -7.41 22.12 41.29
C ILE A 742 -6.32 22.87 42.06
N ILE A 743 -6.20 24.18 41.83
CA ILE A 743 -5.11 24.98 42.45
C ILE A 743 -5.56 25.82 43.64
N THR A 744 -6.86 26.05 43.80
CA THR A 744 -7.41 26.75 44.97
C THR A 744 -7.91 25.70 45.96
N PRO A 745 -7.30 25.57 47.14
CA PRO A 745 -7.78 24.62 48.14
C PRO A 745 -9.19 24.98 48.64
N GLY A 746 -10.07 24.00 48.71
CA GLY A 746 -11.46 24.19 49.08
C GLY A 746 -12.28 22.89 49.07
N ARG A 747 -13.56 23.03 49.40
CA ARG A 747 -14.54 21.95 49.33
C ARG A 747 -15.43 22.16 48.11
N TYR A 748 -15.37 21.20 47.20
CA TYR A 748 -15.99 21.32 45.90
C TYR A 748 -17.01 20.21 45.67
N GLY A 749 -18.21 20.61 45.26
CA GLY A 749 -19.18 19.72 44.65
C GLY A 749 -18.89 19.65 43.16
N LEU A 750 -18.70 18.43 42.66
CA LEU A 750 -18.39 18.11 41.28
C LEU A 750 -19.60 17.39 40.67
N SER A 751 -19.97 17.76 39.45
CA SER A 751 -20.99 17.07 38.68
C SER A 751 -20.64 17.18 37.20
N ILE A 752 -20.45 16.04 36.55
CA ILE A 752 -20.30 15.95 35.09
C ILE A 752 -21.70 15.79 34.45
N ASP A 753 -21.85 16.19 33.20
CA ASP A 753 -23.10 16.08 32.44
C ASP A 753 -23.26 14.74 31.69
N SER A 754 -22.16 14.02 31.49
CA SER A 754 -22.14 12.67 30.91
C SER A 754 -22.36 11.58 31.97
N GLN A 755 -23.01 10.47 31.61
CA GLN A 755 -23.11 9.29 32.50
C GLN A 755 -21.92 8.35 32.34
N ASP A 756 -21.17 8.50 31.26
CA ASP A 756 -20.13 7.59 30.84
C ASP A 756 -18.72 8.14 31.16
N ILE A 757 -18.64 9.34 31.73
CA ILE A 757 -17.42 9.88 32.33
C ILE A 757 -17.45 9.73 33.85
N ASN A 758 -16.46 9.04 34.40
CA ASN A 758 -16.24 8.97 35.84
C ASN A 758 -15.15 9.94 36.29
N ILE A 759 -15.44 10.68 37.36
CA ILE A 759 -14.47 11.54 38.01
C ILE A 759 -13.72 10.73 39.08
N VAL A 760 -12.39 10.76 39.02
CA VAL A 760 -11.50 10.28 40.09
C VAL A 760 -10.69 11.44 40.60
N MET A 761 -10.74 11.70 41.90
CA MET A 761 -9.90 12.74 42.52
C MET A 761 -8.66 12.10 43.15
N VAL A 762 -7.50 12.69 42.85
CA VAL A 762 -6.21 12.29 43.42
C VAL A 762 -5.63 13.47 44.21
N GLY A 763 -5.41 13.27 45.50
CA GLY A 763 -4.82 14.25 46.41
C GLY A 763 -3.39 13.85 46.79
N VAL A 764 -2.39 14.60 46.34
CA VAL A 764 -0.98 14.39 46.68
C VAL A 764 -0.64 15.12 47.97
N THR A 765 -0.13 14.40 48.95
CA THR A 765 0.26 14.90 50.27
C THR A 765 1.69 15.44 50.26
N GLN A 766 2.03 16.23 51.28
CA GLN A 766 3.35 16.84 51.38
C GLN A 766 4.49 15.83 51.64
N ASP A 767 4.16 14.65 52.15
CA ASP A 767 5.10 13.56 52.41
C ASP A 767 5.26 12.59 51.23
N GLY A 768 4.77 12.95 50.05
CA GLY A 768 4.95 12.14 48.83
C GLY A 768 4.06 10.91 48.81
N GLN A 769 2.85 10.99 49.37
CA GLN A 769 1.81 9.97 49.24
C GLN A 769 0.63 10.55 48.47
N ALA A 770 -0.27 9.70 47.99
CA ALA A 770 -1.51 10.14 47.38
C ALA A 770 -2.72 9.35 47.92
N ASP A 771 -3.82 10.08 48.12
CA ASP A 771 -5.14 9.53 48.41
C ASP A 771 -6.01 9.60 47.16
N VAL A 772 -6.73 8.52 46.88
CA VAL A 772 -7.64 8.41 45.72
C VAL A 772 -9.09 8.41 46.19
N PHE A 773 -9.96 9.06 45.42
CA PHE A 773 -11.39 9.18 45.66
C PHE A 773 -12.16 8.91 44.37
N GLU A 774 -12.99 7.87 44.37
CA GLU A 774 -13.90 7.58 43.26
C GLU A 774 -15.16 8.42 43.40
N VAL A 775 -15.19 9.56 42.70
CA VAL A 775 -16.29 10.53 42.76
C VAL A 775 -17.47 10.06 41.90
N GLY A 776 -17.20 9.31 40.83
CA GLY A 776 -18.20 8.91 39.83
C GLY A 776 -18.69 10.11 39.03
N THR A 777 -19.96 10.13 38.63
CA THR A 777 -20.53 11.27 37.88
C THR A 777 -20.81 12.50 38.74
N ARG A 778 -20.88 12.35 40.07
CA ARG A 778 -21.05 13.48 41.00
C ARG A 778 -20.61 13.15 42.42
N GLY A 779 -20.00 14.12 43.09
CA GLY A 779 -19.65 13.98 44.51
C GLY A 779 -19.04 15.24 45.08
N ILE A 780 -18.66 15.18 46.35
CA ILE A 780 -18.06 16.31 47.06
C ILE A 780 -16.69 15.88 47.57
N VAL A 781 -15.66 16.66 47.25
CA VAL A 781 -14.27 16.41 47.65
C VAL A 781 -13.74 17.58 48.49
N ASP A 782 -12.80 17.29 49.38
CA ASP A 782 -12.09 18.28 50.19
C ASP A 782 -10.62 18.28 49.77
N THR A 783 -10.19 19.32 49.08
CA THR A 783 -8.81 19.46 48.58
C THR A 783 -7.87 20.09 49.60
N THR A 784 -8.40 20.61 50.72
CA THR A 784 -7.62 21.35 51.72
C THR A 784 -6.51 20.58 52.44
N PRO A 785 -6.58 19.24 52.62
CA PRO A 785 -5.48 18.47 53.22
C PRO A 785 -4.27 18.26 52.31
N TYR A 786 -4.43 18.44 50.99
CA TYR A 786 -3.46 18.02 49.99
C TYR A 786 -2.58 19.17 49.53
N GLN A 787 -1.32 18.86 49.21
CA GLN A 787 -0.41 19.82 48.59
C GLN A 787 -0.84 20.08 47.13
N TYR A 788 -1.24 19.03 46.42
CA TYR A 788 -1.77 19.10 45.06
C TYR A 788 -3.02 18.25 44.94
N ALA A 789 -3.99 18.69 44.14
CA ALA A 789 -5.24 17.98 43.92
C ALA A 789 -5.55 17.96 42.42
N TYR A 790 -5.90 16.79 41.91
CA TYR A 790 -6.22 16.54 40.51
C TYR A 790 -7.57 15.82 40.39
N LEU A 791 -8.25 16.06 39.28
CA LEU A 791 -9.37 15.26 38.80
C LEU A 791 -8.93 14.55 37.53
N ILE A 792 -9.18 13.26 37.47
CA ILE A 792 -9.06 12.44 36.27
C ILE A 792 -10.48 12.24 35.76
N MET A 793 -10.73 12.64 34.52
CA MET A 793 -11.97 12.44 33.79
C MET A 793 -11.76 11.19 32.94
N LEU A 794 -12.29 10.06 33.40
CA LEU A 794 -12.11 8.76 32.77
C LEU A 794 -13.33 8.44 31.91
N ASN A 795 -13.13 8.19 30.61
CA ASN A 795 -14.18 7.61 29.80
C ASN A 795 -14.34 6.12 30.13
N THR A 796 -15.57 5.71 30.41
CA THR A 796 -15.88 4.36 30.88
C THR A 796 -16.52 3.48 29.81
N LEU A 797 -16.80 4.03 28.64
CA LEU A 797 -17.24 3.26 27.50
C LEU A 797 -16.13 2.27 27.10
N PRO A 798 -16.49 1.00 26.83
CA PRO A 798 -15.55 0.04 26.27
C PRO A 798 -15.22 0.43 24.83
N VAL A 799 -14.03 0.05 24.38
CA VAL A 799 -13.62 0.07 22.98
C VAL A 799 -14.19 -1.18 22.32
N ALA A 800 -14.90 -1.03 21.21
CA ALA A 800 -15.51 -2.16 20.51
C ALA A 800 -14.50 -2.90 19.64
N LYS A 801 -13.68 -2.14 18.90
CA LYS A 801 -12.53 -2.60 18.13
C LYS A 801 -11.33 -1.72 18.43
N SER A 802 -10.15 -2.30 18.55
CA SER A 802 -8.92 -1.62 18.97
C SER A 802 -8.56 -0.37 18.16
N ASN A 803 -8.95 -0.28 16.90
CA ASN A 803 -8.70 0.85 16.00
C ASN A 803 -9.90 1.82 15.82
N ASP A 804 -11.08 1.50 16.36
CA ASP A 804 -12.29 2.32 16.22
C ASP A 804 -12.61 3.08 17.51
N CYS A 805 -12.07 4.30 17.61
CA CYS A 805 -12.11 5.09 18.84
C CYS A 805 -12.85 6.42 18.73
N HIS A 806 -13.87 6.57 19.58
CA HIS A 806 -14.79 7.70 19.52
C HIS A 806 -14.60 8.68 20.67
N TYR A 807 -14.49 9.96 20.33
CA TYR A 807 -14.42 11.04 21.33
C TYR A 807 -15.76 11.27 22.02
N LEU A 808 -15.71 11.34 23.35
CA LEU A 808 -16.80 11.82 24.19
C LEU A 808 -16.47 13.19 24.78
N ASP A 809 -17.25 14.21 24.40
CA ASP A 809 -17.20 15.54 24.99
C ASP A 809 -17.85 15.54 26.40
N TRP A 810 -17.46 16.49 27.25
CA TRP A 810 -17.94 16.58 28.63
C TRP A 810 -17.94 18.00 29.22
N GLU A 811 -18.87 18.26 30.14
CA GLU A 811 -18.99 19.52 30.88
C GLU A 811 -19.00 19.28 32.39
N LEU A 812 -17.94 19.72 33.08
CA LEU A 812 -17.81 19.61 34.53
C LEU A 812 -18.32 20.88 35.23
N THR A 813 -19.37 20.74 36.04
CA THR A 813 -19.81 21.79 36.96
C THR A 813 -19.12 21.66 38.32
N VAL A 814 -18.47 22.75 38.75
CA VAL A 814 -17.78 22.89 40.04
C VAL A 814 -18.48 23.93 40.91
N ILE A 815 -18.91 23.54 42.11
CA ILE A 815 -19.53 24.46 43.09
C ILE A 815 -18.83 24.39 44.44
N GLU A 816 -18.83 25.50 45.19
CA GLU A 816 -18.38 25.48 46.60
C GLU A 816 -19.51 24.95 47.50
N THR A 817 -19.20 24.00 48.40
CA THR A 817 -20.22 23.37 49.25
C THR A 817 -19.64 22.71 50.51
N ASP A 818 -20.44 22.63 51.58
CA ASP A 818 -20.10 21.97 52.87
C ASP A 818 -20.84 20.62 53.04
N GLY A 819 -21.17 19.94 51.93
CA GLY A 819 -21.93 18.70 51.95
C GLY A 819 -21.15 17.47 52.45
N VAL A 820 -21.73 16.29 52.24
CA VAL A 820 -21.13 15.01 52.65
C VAL A 820 -20.03 14.64 51.66
N LEU A 821 -18.82 14.44 52.17
CA LEU A 821 -17.65 14.08 51.37
C LEU A 821 -17.75 12.64 50.83
N VAL A 822 -17.22 12.44 49.63
CA VAL A 822 -16.84 11.12 49.12
C VAL A 822 -15.72 10.56 50.01
N ALA A 823 -15.79 9.28 50.35
CA ALA A 823 -14.75 8.62 51.12
C ALA A 823 -13.58 8.27 50.21
N SER A 824 -12.34 8.38 50.73
CA SER A 824 -11.18 7.84 50.02
C SER A 824 -11.32 6.31 49.91
N THR A 825 -10.75 5.74 48.84
CA THR A 825 -10.63 4.29 48.64
C THR A 825 -9.83 3.64 49.79
N GLY A 826 -8.96 4.40 50.46
CA GLY A 826 -8.10 3.92 51.54
C GLY A 826 -6.89 3.12 51.06
N GLU A 827 -6.70 3.00 49.74
CA GLU A 827 -5.49 2.48 49.12
C GLU A 827 -4.39 3.55 49.20
N ALA A 828 -3.20 3.15 49.66
CA ALA A 828 -2.05 4.04 49.72
C ALA A 828 -1.31 4.04 48.38
N TRP A 829 -1.16 5.22 47.79
CA TRP A 829 -0.39 5.41 46.56
C TRP A 829 0.91 6.14 46.86
N ASP A 830 2.03 5.60 46.36
CA ASP A 830 3.31 6.28 46.43
C ASP A 830 3.35 7.38 45.36
N ALA A 831 3.73 8.59 45.77
CA ALA A 831 3.89 9.76 44.94
C ALA A 831 5.29 10.35 45.13
N SER A 832 6.27 9.52 45.49
CA SER A 832 7.66 9.94 45.70
C SER A 832 8.34 10.48 44.43
N ASN A 833 7.93 9.97 43.26
CA ASN A 833 8.39 10.43 41.94
C ASN A 833 7.47 11.49 41.31
N TYR A 834 6.44 11.95 42.01
CA TYR A 834 5.55 13.00 41.51
C TYR A 834 6.32 14.32 41.33
N GLU A 835 6.11 14.96 40.19
CA GLU A 835 6.67 16.27 39.88
C GLU A 835 5.57 17.33 39.72
N LEU A 836 5.73 18.47 40.42
CA LEU A 836 4.85 19.62 40.24
C LEU A 836 5.20 20.31 38.91
N ARG A 837 4.18 20.55 38.09
CA ARG A 837 4.33 21.14 36.77
C ARG A 837 3.79 22.58 36.72
N ASP A 838 4.46 23.44 35.96
CA ASP A 838 4.01 24.81 35.65
C ASP A 838 3.06 24.77 34.43
N PHE A 839 1.95 25.50 34.47
CA PHE A 839 0.93 25.48 33.41
C PHE A 839 0.69 26.88 32.84
N ALA A 840 0.36 26.97 31.55
CA ALA A 840 -0.33 28.13 31.02
C ALA A 840 -1.76 28.15 31.58
N VAL A 841 -2.12 29.19 32.33
CA VAL A 841 -3.47 29.34 32.88
C VAL A 841 -4.45 29.62 31.74
N VAL A 842 -5.25 28.64 31.33
CA VAL A 842 -6.43 28.89 30.50
C VAL A 842 -7.48 29.56 31.40
N SER A 843 -7.68 30.86 31.21
CA SER A 843 -8.58 31.65 32.07
C SER A 843 -10.04 31.28 31.85
N ASN A 844 -10.83 31.26 32.93
CA ASN A 844 -12.29 31.02 32.96
C ASN A 844 -13.16 32.06 32.19
N GLU A 845 -12.58 32.90 31.34
CA GLU A 845 -13.34 33.91 30.60
C GLU A 845 -13.33 33.59 29.11
N ASN A 846 -14.55 33.49 28.56
CA ASN A 846 -14.87 33.42 27.14
C ASN A 846 -13.96 34.36 26.34
N ASP A 847 -13.08 33.80 25.50
CA ASP A 847 -12.82 34.21 24.13
C ASP A 847 -11.86 33.17 23.51
N ARG A 848 -12.32 32.47 22.46
CA ARG A 848 -11.44 31.77 21.53
C ARG A 848 -10.65 32.84 20.76
N GLU A 849 -9.51 33.26 21.30
CA GLU A 849 -8.42 33.79 20.50
C GLU A 849 -7.21 32.91 20.78
N ASP A 850 -6.99 31.98 19.85
CA ASP A 850 -5.85 31.07 19.66
C ASP A 850 -5.11 30.65 20.93
N LEU A 851 -5.43 29.44 21.39
CA LEU A 851 -4.62 28.70 22.35
C LEU A 851 -3.16 28.65 21.82
N PRO A 852 -2.15 28.78 22.69
CA PRO A 852 -0.79 28.49 22.29
C PRO A 852 -0.75 27.10 21.65
N GLN A 853 -0.24 26.99 20.42
CA GLN A 853 -0.03 25.71 19.74
C GLN A 853 0.64 24.75 20.71
N SER A 854 -0.10 23.73 21.13
CA SER A 854 0.45 22.69 22.00
C SER A 854 1.27 21.75 21.12
N THR A 855 2.22 21.04 21.72
CA THR A 855 2.93 19.94 21.06
C THR A 855 1.98 18.89 20.46
N LYS A 856 0.71 18.82 20.92
CA LYS A 856 -0.34 17.96 20.35
C LYS A 856 -0.65 18.25 18.88
N ASP A 857 -0.64 19.53 18.46
CA ASP A 857 -0.95 19.90 17.07
C ASP A 857 0.23 19.60 16.13
N GLN A 858 1.43 19.39 16.67
CA GLN A 858 2.64 19.08 15.88
C GLN A 858 2.85 17.59 15.65
N ARG A 859 2.20 16.72 16.45
CA ARG A 859 2.28 15.25 16.32
C ARG A 859 1.11 14.63 15.56
N ARG A 860 -0.05 15.28 15.55
CA ARG A 860 -1.25 14.84 14.79
C ARG A 860 -1.19 15.18 13.29
N GLY A 861 0.00 15.45 12.73
CA GLY A 861 0.17 16.10 11.43
C GLY A 861 1.16 15.41 10.54
#